data_AF-A0A7C5MZQ9-F1
#
_entry.id   AF-A0A7C5MZQ9-F1
#
_cell.length_a   1.000
_cell.length_b   1.000
_cell.length_c   1.000
_cell.angle_alpha   90.00
_cell.angle_beta   90.00
_cell.angle_gamma   90.00
#
_symmetry.space_group_name_H-M   'P 1'
#
loop_
_entity.id
_entity.type
_entity.pdbx_description
1 polymer ?
#
loop_
_entity_poly.entity_id
_entity_poly.type
_entity_poly.pdbx_seq_one_letter_code
_entity_poly.pdbx_strand_id
1 'polypeptide(L)'
;MSRSDIVAVLLLAVALGGCAAHPGIERGHGLVAAGNYRDALAAYQEVLADDPDDEEAARLVAQLEPWARDQAYAEAEQALGEGRYEAAVRHARYVGRLDPTLARELTSHIEAVMRASLEAELMASRHERAYPLAVRASRLFPHMRGLGTVFARLRGHFRALSKRRAAQRDYEGALAALDVIEEHEPSLSGELAPERRALRERWADDVHGQGRAEERAGHLGLAAVRYAHAFEIAKRERDADDMRRALRAVQPLGELHLGLGLSGDAERASRVEPALTTRIAALDGVVIVGEDEDVHIDAVAHLAPLRCMQSSHRSTESQDYVAGHRDVENPEWVRLTREIEQAAREYDRHDRSIAEAVAARDRAAAEVTRCAQREEEPAERVLRRAQQRLERARERVERQREKVRRLESSGDADALRRAREELRRLERDADDARREESRARSSLEQAHRRCDRHRDDVTKSDAEIVAGRAEARDARRDVERLERERAGTPPTVSEPIIETYRYPVEHHERACAGPLVLSVERAWAPPARHELHSRGVTRDESHGAHPIIDLSFDPLVFPADDDALRASADEQGAQQLARHLADHVRAYYRRSVERAVELADEDLDGATALLLAIALQGRDHLDPSHEQQLRRFLRDRHGLRSIAILVR
;
A
#
# COMPACT_ATOMS: atom_id res chain seq x y z
N MET A 1 -30.30 23.91 50.14
CA MET A 1 -29.00 24.58 50.02
C MET A 1 -28.73 24.82 48.55
N SER A 2 -28.37 26.04 48.17
CA SER A 2 -27.91 26.32 46.81
C SER A 2 -26.53 25.66 46.58
N ARG A 3 -26.12 25.42 45.33
CA ARG A 3 -24.77 24.89 45.00
C ARG A 3 -23.66 25.69 45.70
N SER A 4 -23.86 27.00 45.84
CA SER A 4 -22.96 27.94 46.50
C SER A 4 -22.83 27.69 48.01
N ASP A 5 -23.92 27.32 48.68
CA ASP A 5 -23.92 27.10 50.13
C ASP A 5 -23.16 25.83 50.52
N ILE A 6 -23.13 24.82 49.64
CA ILE A 6 -22.45 23.54 49.91
C ILE A 6 -20.95 23.66 49.68
N VAL A 7 -20.53 24.35 48.61
CA VAL A 7 -19.11 24.64 48.37
C VAL A 7 -18.54 25.46 49.54
N ALA A 8 -19.32 26.41 50.07
CA ALA A 8 -18.93 27.16 51.25
C ALA A 8 -18.80 26.27 52.50
N VAL A 9 -19.72 25.34 52.73
CA VAL A 9 -19.67 24.43 53.89
C VAL A 9 -18.52 23.41 53.77
N LEU A 10 -18.25 22.86 52.58
CA LEU A 10 -17.14 21.92 52.35
C LEU A 10 -15.78 22.62 52.45
N LEU A 11 -15.61 23.82 51.89
CA LEU A 11 -14.37 24.57 52.01
C LEU A 11 -14.10 25.06 53.45
N LEU A 12 -15.16 25.33 54.23
CA LEU A 12 -15.01 25.70 55.64
C LEU A 12 -14.57 24.53 56.53
N ALA A 13 -14.92 23.29 56.17
CA ALA A 13 -14.48 22.09 56.89
C ALA A 13 -12.97 21.82 56.69
N VAL A 14 -12.44 22.06 55.48
CA VAL A 14 -11.01 21.86 55.15
C VAL A 14 -10.10 22.85 55.91
N ALA A 15 -10.60 24.03 56.26
CA ALA A 15 -9.80 25.06 56.94
C ALA A 15 -9.57 24.82 58.44
N LEU A 16 -10.26 23.85 59.07
CA LEU A 16 -10.24 23.66 60.53
C LEU A 16 -9.67 22.31 61.00
N GLY A 17 -9.28 21.40 60.10
CA GLY A 17 -8.74 20.07 60.44
C GLY A 17 -7.22 19.94 60.20
N GLY A 18 -6.40 20.19 61.22
CA GLY A 18 -4.93 20.13 61.16
C GLY A 18 -4.28 18.77 61.46
N CYS A 19 -4.86 17.65 61.02
CA CYS A 19 -4.26 16.31 61.17
C CYS A 19 -4.32 15.55 59.84
N ALA A 20 -3.15 15.14 59.33
CA ALA A 20 -2.90 14.31 58.13
C ALA A 20 -4.12 13.96 57.26
N ALA A 21 -4.58 14.92 56.45
CA ALA A 21 -5.69 14.69 55.52
C ALA A 21 -5.31 13.60 54.52
N HIS A 22 -6.18 12.60 54.39
CA HIS A 22 -5.95 11.48 53.49
C HIS A 22 -5.94 12.00 52.03
N PRO A 23 -4.90 11.74 51.21
CA PRO A 23 -4.76 12.34 49.89
C PRO A 23 -5.97 12.14 48.96
N GLY A 24 -6.72 11.04 49.14
CA GLY A 24 -7.97 10.78 48.43
C GLY A 24 -9.10 11.76 48.77
N ILE A 25 -9.20 12.20 50.03
CA ILE A 25 -10.21 13.17 50.48
C ILE A 25 -9.94 14.55 49.86
N GLU A 26 -8.69 15.02 49.91
CA GLU A 26 -8.29 16.29 49.29
C GLU A 26 -8.53 16.28 47.78
N ARG A 27 -8.18 15.18 47.11
CA ARG A 27 -8.44 14.97 45.68
C ARG A 27 -9.95 15.03 45.39
N GLY A 28 -10.76 14.33 46.19
CA GLY A 28 -12.21 14.35 46.07
C GLY A 28 -12.78 15.76 46.22
N HIS A 29 -12.30 16.54 47.20
CA HIS A 29 -12.73 17.94 47.37
C HIS A 29 -12.36 18.81 46.16
N GLY A 30 -11.15 18.65 45.61
CA GLY A 30 -10.74 19.33 44.39
C GLY A 30 -11.67 19.01 43.20
N LEU A 31 -12.10 17.75 43.08
CA LEU A 31 -13.02 17.31 42.03
C LEU A 31 -14.45 17.82 42.24
N VAL A 32 -14.95 17.87 43.49
CA VAL A 32 -16.24 18.50 43.82
C VAL A 32 -16.22 19.99 43.49
N ALA A 33 -15.13 20.69 43.81
CA ALA A 33 -14.95 22.10 43.49
C ALA A 33 -14.92 22.35 41.96
N ALA A 34 -14.39 21.40 41.19
CA ALA A 34 -14.43 21.40 39.73
C ALA A 34 -15.78 20.98 39.13
N GLY A 35 -16.76 20.57 39.94
CA GLY A 35 -18.08 20.09 39.49
C GLY A 35 -18.04 18.68 38.90
N ASN A 36 -16.98 17.90 39.15
CA ASN A 36 -16.83 16.54 38.66
C ASN A 36 -17.22 15.54 39.77
N TYR A 37 -18.52 15.41 40.01
CA TYR A 37 -19.04 14.63 41.14
C TYR A 37 -18.80 13.14 40.97
N ARG A 38 -18.72 12.64 39.72
CA ARG A 38 -18.45 11.24 39.44
C ARG A 38 -17.05 10.81 39.87
N ASP A 39 -16.05 11.58 39.46
CA ASP A 39 -14.66 11.26 39.76
C ASP A 39 -14.35 11.57 41.24
N ALA A 40 -15.01 12.57 41.82
CA ALA A 40 -14.97 12.81 43.27
C ALA A 40 -15.54 11.62 44.06
N LEU A 41 -16.69 11.07 43.64
CA LEU A 41 -17.27 9.89 44.29
C LEU A 41 -16.33 8.68 44.21
N ALA A 42 -15.69 8.46 43.06
CA ALA A 42 -14.69 7.41 42.90
C ALA A 42 -13.49 7.61 43.85
N ALA A 43 -12.98 8.84 43.97
CA ALA A 43 -11.88 9.15 44.89
C ALA A 43 -12.25 8.87 46.36
N TYR A 44 -13.46 9.21 46.80
CA TYR A 44 -13.92 8.90 48.16
C TYR A 44 -14.18 7.40 48.38
N GLN A 45 -14.63 6.68 47.35
CA GLN A 45 -14.79 5.22 47.40
C GLN A 45 -13.44 4.49 47.47
N GLU A 46 -12.38 5.04 46.86
CA GLU A 46 -11.02 4.52 47.03
C GLU A 46 -10.55 4.62 48.50
N VAL A 47 -10.85 5.74 49.17
CA VAL A 47 -10.57 5.89 50.61
C VAL A 47 -11.28 4.83 51.44
N LEU A 48 -12.58 4.61 51.18
CA LEU A 48 -13.35 3.56 51.88
C LEU A 48 -12.91 2.13 51.52
N ALA A 49 -12.25 1.93 50.39
CA ALA A 49 -11.69 0.64 50.03
C ALA A 49 -10.42 0.33 50.85
N ASP A 50 -9.62 1.36 51.14
CA ASP A 50 -8.41 1.27 51.96
C ASP A 50 -8.70 1.29 53.47
N ASP A 51 -9.65 2.13 53.90
CA ASP A 51 -10.14 2.24 55.28
C ASP A 51 -11.69 2.25 55.31
N PRO A 52 -12.33 1.07 55.45
CA PRO A 52 -13.79 0.95 55.47
C PRO A 52 -14.48 1.66 56.65
N ASP A 53 -13.75 1.97 57.73
CA ASP A 53 -14.28 2.60 58.94
C ASP A 53 -14.11 4.13 58.94
N ASP A 54 -13.61 4.72 57.84
CA ASP A 54 -13.49 6.17 57.67
C ASP A 54 -14.88 6.84 57.59
N GLU A 55 -15.35 7.34 58.75
CA GLU A 55 -16.66 7.98 58.90
C GLU A 55 -16.81 9.23 58.01
N GLU A 56 -15.72 9.95 57.72
CA GLU A 56 -15.76 11.15 56.88
C GLU A 56 -15.97 10.78 55.41
N ALA A 57 -15.20 9.84 54.89
CA ALA A 57 -15.34 9.31 53.54
C ALA A 57 -16.74 8.72 53.33
N ALA A 58 -17.25 7.95 54.29
CA ALA A 58 -18.59 7.35 54.24
C ALA A 58 -19.68 8.42 54.14
N ARG A 59 -19.58 9.47 54.96
CA ARG A 59 -20.51 10.62 54.93
C ARG A 59 -20.43 11.37 53.60
N LEU A 60 -19.24 11.59 53.06
CA LEU A 60 -19.03 12.28 51.79
C LEU A 60 -19.58 11.48 50.60
N VAL A 61 -19.39 10.15 50.58
CA VAL A 61 -20.00 9.26 49.60
C VAL A 61 -21.52 9.37 49.65
N ALA A 62 -22.15 9.20 50.81
CA ALA A 62 -23.60 9.28 50.96
C ALA A 62 -24.17 10.65 50.55
N GLN A 63 -23.44 11.73 50.82
CA GLN A 63 -23.84 13.08 50.41
C GLN A 63 -23.73 13.30 48.90
N LEU A 64 -22.70 12.72 48.27
CA LEU A 64 -22.35 12.98 46.87
C LEU A 64 -23.03 12.03 45.88
N GLU A 65 -23.44 10.83 46.32
CA GLU A 65 -24.12 9.83 45.49
C GLU A 65 -25.31 10.41 44.69
N PRO A 66 -26.27 11.15 45.27
CA PRO A 66 -27.37 11.74 44.51
C PRO A 66 -26.89 12.70 43.41
N TRP A 67 -25.80 13.42 43.66
CA TRP A 67 -25.26 14.43 42.75
C TRP A 67 -24.53 13.78 41.57
N ALA A 68 -23.72 12.75 41.86
CA ALA A 68 -23.06 11.94 40.85
C ALA A 68 -24.09 11.19 39.98
N ARG A 69 -25.16 10.67 40.59
CA ARG A 69 -26.28 10.05 39.88
C ARG A 69 -26.98 11.03 38.95
N ASP A 70 -27.38 12.20 39.47
CA ASP A 70 -28.13 13.19 38.69
C ASP A 70 -27.26 13.79 37.57
N GLN A 71 -25.95 13.98 37.81
CA GLN A 71 -24.99 14.36 36.78
C GLN A 71 -24.91 13.28 35.68
N ALA A 72 -24.71 12.00 36.05
CA ALA A 72 -24.65 10.92 35.07
C ALA A 72 -25.96 10.76 34.29
N TYR A 73 -27.11 11.00 34.93
CA TYR A 73 -28.41 11.02 34.26
C TYR A 73 -28.47 12.14 33.22
N ALA A 74 -28.09 13.38 33.58
CA ALA A 74 -28.06 14.50 32.65
C ALA A 74 -27.09 14.28 31.48
N GLU A 75 -25.92 13.69 31.74
CA GLU A 75 -24.95 13.30 30.72
C GLU A 75 -25.52 12.21 29.77
N ALA A 76 -26.30 11.26 30.31
CA ALA A 76 -26.97 10.24 29.52
C ALA A 76 -28.01 10.85 28.58
N GLU A 77 -28.85 11.75 29.09
CA GLU A 77 -29.86 12.49 28.32
C GLU A 77 -29.23 13.36 27.24
N GLN A 78 -28.14 14.08 27.57
CA GLN A 78 -27.39 14.85 26.60
C GLN A 78 -26.81 13.96 25.49
N ALA A 79 -26.15 12.87 25.87
CA ALA A 79 -25.60 11.91 24.92
C ALA A 79 -26.69 11.31 24.02
N LEU A 80 -27.87 11.04 24.58
CA LEU A 80 -29.02 10.54 23.84
C LEU A 80 -29.54 11.57 22.82
N GLY A 81 -29.68 12.83 23.22
CA GLY A 81 -30.08 13.93 22.33
C GLY A 81 -29.09 14.19 21.19
N GLU A 82 -27.83 13.85 21.38
CA GLU A 82 -26.77 13.93 20.36
C GLU A 82 -26.66 12.66 19.49
N GLY A 83 -27.47 11.62 19.74
CA GLY A 83 -27.42 10.34 19.04
C GLY A 83 -26.23 9.45 19.42
N ARG A 84 -25.53 9.76 20.52
CA ARG A 84 -24.41 8.98 21.06
C ARG A 84 -24.90 7.86 21.97
N TYR A 85 -25.63 6.89 21.40
CA TYR A 85 -26.29 5.82 22.14
C TYR A 85 -25.34 5.00 23.04
N GLU A 86 -24.13 4.69 22.59
CA GLU A 86 -23.13 3.97 23.39
C GLU A 86 -22.75 4.75 24.65
N ALA A 87 -22.59 6.07 24.54
CA ALA A 87 -22.30 6.92 25.69
C ALA A 87 -23.51 6.98 26.63
N ALA A 88 -24.71 7.18 26.10
CA ALA A 88 -25.95 7.20 26.89
C ALA A 88 -26.11 5.90 27.70
N VAL A 89 -25.89 4.73 27.08
CA VAL A 89 -25.95 3.42 27.77
C VAL A 89 -24.86 3.29 28.83
N ARG A 90 -23.63 3.77 28.58
CA ARG A 90 -22.57 3.77 29.62
C ARG A 90 -22.96 4.61 30.83
N HIS A 91 -23.50 5.82 30.62
CA HIS A 91 -23.97 6.67 31.71
C HIS A 91 -25.17 6.04 32.44
N ALA A 92 -26.11 5.42 31.72
CA ALA A 92 -27.23 4.68 32.33
C ALA A 92 -26.77 3.49 33.20
N ARG A 93 -25.74 2.76 32.76
CA ARG A 93 -25.11 1.70 33.58
C ARG A 93 -24.46 2.26 34.85
N TYR A 94 -23.84 3.44 34.76
CA TYR A 94 -23.30 4.13 35.94
C TYR A 94 -24.42 4.48 36.92
N VAL A 95 -25.51 5.09 36.43
CA VAL A 95 -26.72 5.35 37.22
C VAL A 95 -27.23 4.07 37.87
N GLY A 96 -27.20 2.92 37.18
CA GLY A 96 -27.69 1.64 37.71
C GLY A 96 -26.90 1.09 38.89
N ARG A 97 -25.64 1.53 39.09
CA ARG A 97 -24.87 1.19 40.29
C ARG A 97 -25.32 1.97 41.52
N LEU A 98 -25.88 3.17 41.33
CA LEU A 98 -26.35 4.05 42.40
C LEU A 98 -27.86 3.93 42.62
N ASP A 99 -28.63 3.76 41.54
CA ASP A 99 -30.08 3.69 41.54
C ASP A 99 -30.56 2.73 40.41
N PRO A 100 -30.76 1.43 40.73
CA PRO A 100 -31.19 0.43 39.75
C PRO A 100 -32.58 0.68 39.16
N THR A 101 -33.44 1.44 39.83
CA THR A 101 -34.79 1.74 39.32
C THR A 101 -34.72 2.84 38.27
N LEU A 102 -34.05 3.95 38.58
CA LEU A 102 -33.85 5.04 37.63
C LEU A 102 -33.10 4.58 36.38
N ALA A 103 -32.10 3.69 36.53
CA ALA A 103 -31.37 3.16 35.39
C ALA A 103 -32.22 2.28 34.47
N ARG A 104 -33.20 1.53 35.00
CA ARG A 104 -34.13 0.74 34.17
C ARG A 104 -35.03 1.66 33.35
N GLU A 105 -35.50 2.75 33.95
CA GLU A 105 -36.31 3.77 33.25
C GLU A 105 -35.49 4.45 32.15
N LEU A 106 -34.29 4.91 32.47
CA LEU A 106 -33.37 5.55 31.52
C LEU A 106 -32.96 4.60 30.39
N THR A 107 -32.65 3.34 30.70
CA THR A 107 -32.34 2.31 29.69
C THR A 107 -33.52 2.08 28.76
N SER A 108 -34.74 2.01 29.31
CA SER A 108 -35.99 1.89 28.52
C SER A 108 -36.23 3.11 27.63
N HIS A 109 -35.91 4.31 28.14
CA HIS A 109 -36.00 5.56 27.37
C HIS A 109 -35.02 5.57 26.20
N ILE A 110 -33.75 5.25 26.44
CA ILE A 110 -32.71 5.14 25.39
C ILE A 110 -33.13 4.12 24.32
N GLU A 111 -33.60 2.93 24.75
CA GLU A 111 -34.11 1.90 23.84
C GLU A 111 -35.26 2.44 22.96
N ALA A 112 -36.22 3.16 23.56
CA ALA A 112 -37.37 3.71 22.85
C ALA A 112 -36.95 4.77 21.81
N VAL A 113 -36.04 5.68 22.16
CA VAL A 113 -35.51 6.70 21.24
C VAL A 113 -34.72 6.06 20.10
N MET A 114 -33.89 5.06 20.40
CA MET A 114 -33.13 4.33 19.38
C MET A 114 -34.06 3.58 18.42
N ARG A 115 -35.11 2.95 18.95
CA ARG A 115 -36.15 2.29 18.14
C ARG A 115 -36.87 3.29 17.23
N ALA A 116 -37.30 4.43 17.77
CA ALA A 116 -37.96 5.48 16.98
C ALA A 116 -37.05 6.03 15.88
N SER A 117 -35.75 6.17 16.16
CA SER A 117 -34.74 6.62 15.18
C SER A 117 -34.57 5.58 14.06
N LEU A 118 -34.49 4.30 14.41
CA LEU A 118 -34.42 3.20 13.45
C LEU A 118 -35.68 3.13 12.57
N GLU A 119 -36.86 3.26 13.17
CA GLU A 119 -38.13 3.31 12.45
C GLU A 119 -38.20 4.52 11.50
N ALA A 120 -37.72 5.69 11.93
CA ALA A 120 -37.66 6.88 11.09
C ALA A 120 -36.76 6.68 9.85
N GLU A 121 -35.58 6.06 10.02
CA GLU A 121 -34.70 5.75 8.90
C GLU A 121 -35.31 4.73 7.92
N LEU A 122 -36.00 3.71 8.44
CA LEU A 122 -36.72 2.73 7.63
C LEU A 122 -37.89 3.37 6.86
N MET A 123 -38.66 4.26 7.49
CA MET A 123 -39.77 4.96 6.84
C MET A 123 -39.28 5.95 5.78
N ALA A 124 -38.14 6.59 6.01
CA ALA A 124 -37.46 7.44 5.02
C ALA A 124 -36.78 6.63 3.89
N SER A 125 -36.88 5.30 3.89
CA SER A 125 -36.20 4.40 2.95
C SER A 125 -34.67 4.58 2.90
N ARG A 126 -34.07 5.07 3.98
CA ARG A 126 -32.63 5.26 4.13
C ARG A 126 -31.96 3.99 4.68
N HIS A 127 -32.11 2.89 3.93
CA HIS A 127 -31.71 1.54 4.35
C HIS A 127 -30.21 1.44 4.69
N GLU A 128 -29.35 2.16 3.98
CA GLU A 128 -27.89 2.25 4.25
C GLU A 128 -27.57 2.87 5.62
N ARG A 129 -28.43 3.76 6.14
CA ARG A 129 -28.27 4.34 7.49
C ARG A 129 -28.95 3.49 8.56
N ALA A 130 -30.08 2.88 8.21
CA ALA A 130 -30.85 2.03 9.11
C ALA A 130 -30.09 0.75 9.50
N TYR A 131 -29.31 0.16 8.59
CA TYR A 131 -28.58 -1.10 8.85
C TYR A 131 -27.52 -0.98 9.96
N PRO A 132 -26.54 -0.07 9.89
CA PRO A 132 -25.56 0.08 10.96
C PRO A 132 -26.23 0.48 12.30
N LEU A 133 -27.33 1.24 12.25
CA LEU A 133 -28.11 1.57 13.44
C LEU A 133 -28.81 0.33 14.05
N ALA A 134 -29.34 -0.59 13.22
CA ALA A 134 -29.89 -1.86 13.68
C ALA A 134 -28.83 -2.77 14.31
N VAL A 135 -27.63 -2.86 13.73
CA VAL A 135 -26.49 -3.59 14.31
C VAL A 135 -26.06 -2.97 15.64
N ARG A 136 -26.00 -1.65 15.72
CA ARG A 136 -25.74 -0.95 16.99
C ARG A 136 -26.82 -1.27 18.02
N ALA A 137 -28.09 -1.27 17.61
CA ALA A 137 -29.22 -1.58 18.48
C ALA A 137 -29.16 -3.01 19.02
N SER A 138 -28.80 -4.00 18.18
CA SER A 138 -28.68 -5.40 18.63
C SER A 138 -27.55 -5.60 19.64
N ARG A 139 -26.45 -4.86 19.53
CA ARG A 139 -25.33 -4.90 20.48
C ARG A 139 -25.69 -4.24 21.82
N LEU A 140 -26.35 -3.08 21.76
CA LEU A 140 -26.71 -2.33 22.97
C LEU A 140 -27.93 -2.92 23.69
N PHE A 141 -28.89 -3.45 22.93
CA PHE A 141 -30.17 -3.97 23.40
C PHE A 141 -30.52 -5.30 22.72
N PRO A 142 -29.86 -6.42 23.10
CA PRO A 142 -30.08 -7.72 22.46
C PRO A 142 -31.54 -8.22 22.49
N HIS A 143 -32.34 -7.72 23.43
CA HIS A 143 -33.76 -8.08 23.61
C HIS A 143 -34.74 -7.02 23.08
N MET A 144 -34.26 -6.01 22.36
CA MET A 144 -35.14 -4.99 21.77
C MET A 144 -36.14 -5.67 20.82
N ARG A 145 -37.43 -5.55 21.17
CA ARG A 145 -38.52 -6.18 20.42
C ARG A 145 -38.54 -5.69 18.97
N GLY A 146 -38.69 -6.62 18.03
CA GLY A 146 -38.84 -6.32 16.61
C GLY A 146 -37.53 -6.25 15.81
N LEU A 147 -36.35 -6.26 16.44
CA LEU A 147 -35.06 -6.20 15.71
C LEU A 147 -34.92 -7.30 14.66
N GLY A 148 -35.36 -8.53 14.96
CA GLY A 148 -35.34 -9.62 13.97
C GLY A 148 -36.16 -9.30 12.71
N THR A 149 -37.30 -8.62 12.86
CA THR A 149 -38.13 -8.18 11.72
C THR A 149 -37.45 -7.05 10.94
N VAL A 150 -36.76 -6.13 11.64
CA VAL A 150 -35.98 -5.07 11.00
C VAL A 150 -34.85 -5.64 10.16
N PHE A 151 -34.04 -6.55 10.72
CA PHE A 151 -32.98 -7.22 9.95
C PHE A 151 -33.54 -8.01 8.77
N ALA A 152 -34.68 -8.71 8.93
CA ALA A 152 -35.31 -9.41 7.81
C ALA A 152 -35.74 -8.44 6.70
N ARG A 153 -36.28 -7.26 7.04
CA ARG A 153 -36.66 -6.22 6.08
C ARG A 153 -35.45 -5.62 5.37
N LEU A 154 -34.37 -5.30 6.09
CA LEU A 154 -33.13 -4.77 5.53
C LEU A 154 -32.47 -5.77 4.58
N ARG A 155 -32.31 -7.03 5.01
CA ARG A 155 -31.80 -8.12 4.16
C ARG A 155 -32.66 -8.30 2.91
N GLY A 156 -33.99 -8.28 3.07
CA GLY A 156 -34.94 -8.33 1.96
C GLY A 156 -34.77 -7.18 0.96
N HIS A 157 -34.55 -5.96 1.45
CA HIS A 157 -34.29 -4.79 0.62
C HIS A 157 -33.01 -4.96 -0.23
N PHE A 158 -31.89 -5.29 0.40
CA PHE A 158 -30.60 -5.41 -0.29
C PHE A 158 -30.56 -6.61 -1.25
N ARG A 159 -31.19 -7.74 -0.90
CA ARG A 159 -31.40 -8.85 -1.86
C ARG A 159 -32.28 -8.44 -3.06
N ALA A 160 -33.35 -7.68 -2.83
CA ALA A 160 -34.18 -7.18 -3.93
C ALA A 160 -33.43 -6.16 -4.81
N LEU A 161 -32.62 -5.29 -4.20
CA LEU A 161 -31.73 -4.37 -4.92
C LEU A 161 -30.70 -5.12 -5.76
N SER A 162 -30.07 -6.16 -5.20
CA SER A 162 -29.14 -7.04 -5.90
C SER A 162 -29.80 -7.65 -7.15
N LYS A 163 -31.00 -8.24 -7.00
CA LYS A 163 -31.76 -8.82 -8.12
C LYS A 163 -32.11 -7.80 -9.20
N ARG A 164 -32.51 -6.57 -8.82
CA ARG A 164 -32.82 -5.50 -9.80
C ARG A 164 -31.57 -5.08 -10.59
N ARG A 165 -30.44 -4.90 -9.91
CA ARG A 165 -29.17 -4.54 -10.57
C ARG A 165 -28.67 -5.65 -11.49
N ALA A 166 -28.75 -6.91 -11.05
CA ALA A 166 -28.45 -8.05 -11.90
C ALA A 166 -29.34 -8.12 -13.16
N ALA A 167 -30.64 -7.80 -13.04
CA ALA A 167 -31.55 -7.72 -14.18
C ALA A 167 -31.18 -6.59 -15.17
N GLN A 168 -30.50 -5.55 -14.71
CA GLN A 168 -29.95 -4.45 -15.52
C GLN A 168 -28.54 -4.75 -16.04
N ARG A 169 -28.02 -5.97 -15.82
CA ARG A 169 -26.62 -6.37 -16.08
C ARG A 169 -25.57 -5.56 -15.28
N ASP A 170 -25.98 -4.86 -14.22
CA ASP A 170 -25.07 -4.27 -13.22
C ASP A 170 -24.70 -5.33 -12.17
N TYR A 171 -23.84 -6.27 -12.56
CA TYR A 171 -23.44 -7.39 -11.70
C TYR A 171 -22.55 -6.94 -10.53
N GLU A 172 -21.69 -5.95 -10.74
CA GLU A 172 -20.84 -5.40 -9.69
C GLU A 172 -21.70 -4.72 -8.61
N GLY A 173 -22.64 -3.86 -9.00
CA GLY A 173 -23.59 -3.27 -8.07
C GLY A 173 -24.52 -4.29 -7.41
N ALA A 174 -24.85 -5.39 -8.10
CA ALA A 174 -25.61 -6.48 -7.50
C ALA A 174 -24.83 -7.20 -6.40
N LEU A 175 -23.53 -7.45 -6.61
CA LEU A 175 -22.64 -8.02 -5.59
C LEU A 175 -22.42 -7.05 -4.43
N ALA A 176 -22.19 -5.77 -4.72
CA ALA A 176 -22.03 -4.71 -3.72
C ALA A 176 -23.25 -4.60 -2.80
N ALA A 177 -24.47 -4.77 -3.34
CA ALA A 177 -25.69 -4.80 -2.51
C ALA A 177 -25.70 -5.99 -1.53
N LEU A 178 -25.14 -7.15 -1.90
CA LEU A 178 -24.98 -8.29 -0.99
C LEU A 178 -23.83 -8.07 -0.01
N ASP A 179 -22.76 -7.38 -0.41
CA ASP A 179 -21.64 -7.02 0.47
C ASP A 179 -22.10 -6.19 1.67
N VAL A 180 -23.08 -5.29 1.50
CA VAL A 180 -23.66 -4.52 2.63
C VAL A 180 -24.27 -5.42 3.70
N ILE A 181 -24.90 -6.55 3.31
CA ILE A 181 -25.42 -7.53 4.28
C ILE A 181 -24.25 -8.21 5.00
N GLU A 182 -23.24 -8.67 4.26
CA GLU A 182 -22.08 -9.37 4.81
C GLU A 182 -21.23 -8.47 5.73
N GLU A 183 -21.05 -7.20 5.39
CA GLU A 183 -20.35 -6.20 6.20
C GLU A 183 -20.99 -6.01 7.58
N HIS A 184 -22.32 -5.98 7.62
CA HIS A 184 -23.09 -5.74 8.85
C HIS A 184 -23.46 -7.03 9.60
N GLU A 185 -23.59 -8.16 8.90
CA GLU A 185 -23.90 -9.48 9.45
C GLU A 185 -22.94 -10.56 8.88
N PRO A 186 -21.64 -10.58 9.28
CA PRO A 186 -20.64 -11.51 8.73
C PRO A 186 -20.99 -12.99 8.89
N SER A 187 -21.81 -13.34 9.89
CA SER A 187 -22.31 -14.70 10.11
C SER A 187 -23.17 -15.22 8.95
N LEU A 188 -23.72 -14.34 8.11
CA LEU A 188 -24.52 -14.71 6.93
C LEU A 188 -23.68 -14.96 5.67
N SER A 189 -22.36 -14.81 5.73
CA SER A 189 -21.47 -15.02 4.56
C SER A 189 -21.71 -16.40 3.91
N GLY A 190 -21.84 -17.45 4.73
CA GLY A 190 -22.14 -18.81 4.25
C GLY A 190 -23.51 -18.93 3.57
N GLU A 191 -24.54 -18.22 4.06
CA GLU A 191 -25.87 -18.22 3.45
C GLU A 191 -25.92 -17.42 2.14
N LEU A 192 -25.11 -16.36 2.02
CA LEU A 192 -25.04 -15.53 0.81
C LEU A 192 -24.14 -16.13 -0.28
N ALA A 193 -23.24 -17.05 0.08
CA ALA A 193 -22.27 -17.63 -0.85
C ALA A 193 -22.90 -18.26 -2.11
N PRO A 194 -24.03 -19.02 -2.05
CA PRO A 194 -24.69 -19.53 -3.25
C PRO A 194 -25.25 -18.43 -4.16
N GLU A 195 -25.85 -17.38 -3.60
CA GLU A 195 -26.41 -16.26 -4.36
C GLU A 195 -25.28 -15.45 -5.04
N ARG A 196 -24.17 -15.21 -4.34
CA ARG A 196 -22.97 -14.57 -4.88
C ARG A 196 -22.33 -15.41 -6.00
N ARG A 197 -22.25 -16.72 -5.82
CA ARG A 197 -21.73 -17.64 -6.84
C ARG A 197 -22.59 -17.59 -8.10
N ALA A 198 -23.91 -17.69 -7.96
CA ALA A 198 -24.83 -17.61 -9.10
C ALA A 198 -24.74 -16.26 -9.85
N LEU A 199 -24.57 -15.14 -9.13
CA LEU A 199 -24.33 -13.82 -9.74
C LEU A 199 -23.01 -13.77 -10.51
N ARG A 200 -21.92 -14.30 -9.95
CA ARG A 200 -20.61 -14.38 -10.62
C ARG A 200 -20.67 -15.28 -11.85
N GLU A 201 -21.36 -16.41 -11.78
CA GLU A 201 -21.55 -17.31 -12.92
C GLU A 201 -22.29 -16.61 -14.07
N ARG A 202 -23.41 -15.92 -13.77
CA ARG A 202 -24.16 -15.14 -14.78
C ARG A 202 -23.35 -13.99 -15.35
N TRP A 203 -22.61 -13.27 -14.51
CA TRP A 203 -21.73 -12.20 -14.96
C TRP A 203 -20.65 -12.75 -15.91
N ALA A 204 -20.01 -13.84 -15.53
CA ALA A 204 -19.02 -14.49 -16.37
C ALA A 204 -19.63 -15.06 -17.66
N ASP A 205 -20.86 -15.56 -17.66
CA ASP A 205 -21.59 -15.96 -18.88
C ASP A 205 -21.82 -14.79 -19.84
N ASP A 206 -22.25 -13.64 -19.32
CA ASP A 206 -22.48 -12.44 -20.12
C ASP A 206 -21.16 -11.91 -20.73
N VAL A 207 -20.09 -11.84 -19.94
CA VAL A 207 -18.77 -11.40 -20.40
C VAL A 207 -18.16 -12.38 -21.40
N HIS A 208 -18.29 -13.70 -21.15
CA HIS A 208 -17.89 -14.73 -22.11
C HIS A 208 -18.70 -14.62 -23.42
N GLY A 209 -20.00 -14.34 -23.33
CA GLY A 209 -20.87 -14.10 -24.48
C GLY A 209 -20.39 -12.93 -25.34
N GLN A 210 -19.91 -11.86 -24.71
CA GLN A 210 -19.24 -10.75 -25.40
C GLN A 210 -17.93 -11.21 -26.07
N GLY A 211 -17.09 -11.97 -25.37
CA GLY A 211 -15.86 -12.53 -25.96
C GLY A 211 -16.11 -13.34 -27.23
N ARG A 212 -17.15 -14.19 -27.25
CA ARG A 212 -17.56 -14.93 -28.46
C ARG A 212 -18.07 -14.04 -29.59
N ALA A 213 -18.67 -12.89 -29.26
CA ALA A 213 -19.11 -11.94 -30.27
C ALA A 213 -17.91 -11.24 -30.91
N GLU A 214 -16.92 -10.83 -30.10
CA GLU A 214 -15.65 -10.25 -30.58
C GLU A 214 -14.84 -11.26 -31.42
N GLU A 215 -14.72 -12.51 -30.97
CA GLU A 215 -14.01 -13.56 -31.71
C GLU A 215 -14.64 -13.79 -33.10
N ARG A 216 -15.97 -13.79 -33.20
CA ARG A 216 -16.69 -13.88 -34.49
C ARG A 216 -16.52 -12.66 -35.37
N ALA A 217 -16.27 -11.49 -34.79
CA ALA A 217 -15.97 -10.26 -35.52
C ALA A 217 -14.50 -10.21 -35.99
N GLY A 218 -13.66 -11.17 -35.57
CA GLY A 218 -12.22 -11.17 -35.84
C GLY A 218 -11.41 -10.32 -34.84
N HIS A 219 -12.06 -9.78 -33.80
CA HIS A 219 -11.44 -8.95 -32.78
C HIS A 219 -10.79 -9.81 -31.69
N LEU A 220 -9.69 -10.48 -32.05
CA LEU A 220 -9.07 -11.52 -31.21
C LEU A 220 -8.47 -10.94 -29.92
N GLY A 221 -7.97 -9.70 -29.96
CA GLY A 221 -7.43 -9.03 -28.78
C GLY A 221 -8.52 -8.76 -27.74
N LEU A 222 -9.63 -8.17 -28.16
CA LEU A 222 -10.79 -7.96 -27.29
C LEU A 222 -11.37 -9.28 -26.79
N ALA A 223 -11.50 -10.28 -27.65
CA ALA A 223 -12.00 -11.60 -27.27
C ALA A 223 -11.16 -12.21 -26.13
N ALA A 224 -9.84 -12.20 -26.24
CA ALA A 224 -8.93 -12.71 -25.22
C ALA A 224 -9.12 -12.00 -23.87
N VAL A 225 -9.21 -10.67 -23.84
CA VAL A 225 -9.43 -9.92 -22.58
C VAL A 225 -10.80 -10.21 -21.99
N ARG A 226 -11.86 -10.36 -22.81
CA ARG A 226 -13.20 -10.72 -22.33
C ARG A 226 -13.19 -12.11 -21.71
N TYR A 227 -12.56 -13.10 -22.34
CA TYR A 227 -12.42 -14.43 -21.76
C TYR A 227 -11.61 -14.42 -20.47
N ALA A 228 -10.52 -13.65 -20.42
CA ALA A 228 -9.74 -13.47 -19.20
C ALA A 228 -10.55 -12.85 -18.06
N HIS A 229 -11.40 -11.86 -18.36
CA HIS A 229 -12.27 -11.23 -17.37
C HIS A 229 -13.38 -12.19 -16.91
N ALA A 230 -13.99 -12.97 -17.81
CA ALA A 230 -14.94 -14.02 -17.44
C ALA A 230 -14.28 -15.07 -16.51
N PHE A 231 -13.06 -15.50 -16.85
CA PHE A 231 -12.27 -16.37 -15.98
C PHE A 231 -11.97 -15.69 -14.64
N GLU A 232 -11.63 -14.40 -14.61
CA GLU A 232 -11.35 -13.68 -13.38
C GLU A 232 -12.54 -13.72 -12.42
N ILE A 233 -13.75 -13.53 -12.93
CA ILE A 233 -15.02 -13.48 -12.18
C ILE A 233 -15.39 -14.85 -11.59
N ALA A 234 -15.33 -15.93 -12.39
CA ALA A 234 -15.92 -17.22 -12.03
C ALA A 234 -14.92 -18.39 -11.95
N LYS A 235 -13.67 -18.20 -12.36
CA LYS A 235 -12.59 -19.22 -12.34
C LYS A 235 -12.94 -20.53 -13.07
N ARG A 236 -13.64 -20.44 -14.21
CA ARG A 236 -14.08 -21.62 -14.99
C ARG A 236 -13.05 -21.98 -16.06
N GLU A 237 -12.62 -23.24 -16.12
CA GLU A 237 -11.57 -23.67 -17.05
C GLU A 237 -11.89 -23.37 -18.53
N ARG A 238 -13.16 -23.51 -18.93
CA ARG A 238 -13.59 -23.17 -20.30
C ARG A 238 -13.25 -21.73 -20.71
N ASP A 239 -13.34 -20.77 -19.78
CA ASP A 239 -13.04 -19.37 -20.06
C ASP A 239 -11.53 -19.19 -20.22
N ALA A 240 -10.72 -19.95 -19.48
CA ALA A 240 -9.26 -19.98 -19.65
C ALA A 240 -8.85 -20.64 -20.96
N ASP A 241 -9.50 -21.72 -21.38
CA ASP A 241 -9.19 -22.40 -22.65
C ASP A 241 -9.49 -21.51 -23.87
N ASP A 242 -10.64 -20.83 -23.85
CA ASP A 242 -11.01 -19.87 -24.89
C ASP A 242 -10.08 -18.65 -24.90
N MET A 243 -9.69 -18.15 -23.72
CA MET A 243 -8.66 -17.13 -23.58
C MET A 243 -7.33 -17.58 -24.19
N ARG A 244 -6.80 -18.77 -23.83
CA ARG A 244 -5.54 -19.31 -24.37
C ARG A 244 -5.59 -19.51 -25.87
N ARG A 245 -6.74 -19.92 -26.43
CA ARG A 245 -6.92 -20.01 -27.89
C ARG A 245 -6.79 -18.64 -28.54
N ALA A 246 -7.51 -17.63 -28.03
CA ALA A 246 -7.44 -16.27 -28.56
C ALA A 246 -6.04 -15.67 -28.41
N LEU A 247 -5.38 -15.89 -27.26
CA LEU A 247 -4.00 -15.44 -27.01
C LEU A 247 -3.00 -16.04 -28.00
N ARG A 248 -3.07 -17.35 -28.30
CA ARG A 248 -2.23 -17.98 -29.32
C ARG A 248 -2.41 -17.39 -30.71
N ALA A 249 -3.61 -16.91 -31.03
CA ALA A 249 -3.88 -16.30 -32.33
C ALA A 249 -3.34 -14.87 -32.45
N VAL A 250 -3.22 -14.13 -31.33
CA VAL A 250 -2.59 -12.79 -31.32
C VAL A 250 -1.08 -12.82 -31.07
N GLN A 251 -0.55 -13.91 -30.51
CA GLN A 251 0.87 -14.05 -30.16
C GLN A 251 1.85 -13.65 -31.28
N PRO A 252 1.64 -14.04 -32.56
CA PRO A 252 2.56 -13.67 -33.65
C PRO A 252 2.66 -12.15 -33.89
N LEU A 253 1.68 -11.36 -33.48
CA LEU A 253 1.71 -9.90 -33.61
C LEU A 253 2.76 -9.23 -32.69
N GLY A 254 3.26 -9.97 -31.70
CA GLY A 254 4.28 -9.51 -30.75
C GLY A 254 5.68 -10.01 -31.07
N GLU A 255 5.83 -10.83 -32.12
CA GLU A 255 7.12 -11.31 -32.57
C GLU A 255 7.89 -10.18 -33.24
N LEU A 256 9.18 -10.07 -32.90
CA LEU A 256 10.12 -9.17 -33.53
C LEU A 256 10.96 -9.97 -34.51
N HIS A 257 10.78 -9.71 -35.81
CA HIS A 257 11.61 -10.32 -36.84
C HIS A 257 12.93 -9.55 -37.00
N LEU A 258 14.05 -10.21 -36.70
CA LEU A 258 15.39 -9.66 -36.76
C LEU A 258 16.18 -10.34 -37.89
N GLY A 259 16.54 -9.56 -38.91
CA GLY A 259 17.53 -9.95 -39.91
C GLY A 259 18.93 -9.83 -39.30
N LEU A 260 19.72 -10.89 -39.37
CA LEU A 260 21.06 -10.92 -38.79
C LEU A 260 22.10 -11.36 -39.84
N GLY A 261 22.93 -10.40 -40.25
CA GLY A 261 24.04 -10.63 -41.19
C GLY A 261 25.41 -10.44 -40.53
N LEU A 262 26.38 -11.28 -40.91
CA LEU A 262 27.79 -11.07 -40.61
C LEU A 262 28.59 -10.85 -41.89
N SER A 263 29.53 -9.91 -41.87
CA SER A 263 30.43 -9.67 -43.01
C SER A 263 31.83 -9.30 -42.55
N GLY A 264 32.83 -9.37 -43.44
CA GLY A 264 34.24 -9.13 -43.12
C GLY A 264 35.07 -10.42 -43.14
N ASP A 265 35.85 -10.68 -42.10
CA ASP A 265 36.68 -11.88 -41.99
C ASP A 265 35.83 -13.15 -41.86
N ALA A 266 35.87 -14.02 -42.88
CA ALA A 266 34.98 -15.18 -42.99
C ALA A 266 35.21 -16.23 -41.88
N GLU A 267 36.47 -16.43 -41.49
CA GLU A 267 36.83 -17.38 -40.44
C GLU A 267 36.28 -16.91 -39.08
N ARG A 268 36.46 -15.62 -38.78
CA ARG A 268 35.89 -14.99 -37.59
C ARG A 268 34.36 -14.99 -37.60
N ALA A 269 33.73 -14.68 -38.73
CA ALA A 269 32.28 -14.73 -38.87
C ALA A 269 31.72 -16.12 -38.51
N SER A 270 32.33 -17.19 -39.03
CA SER A 270 31.90 -18.57 -38.75
C SER A 270 31.99 -18.97 -37.27
N ARG A 271 32.86 -18.33 -36.48
CA ARG A 271 32.98 -18.55 -35.03
C ARG A 271 32.01 -17.70 -34.21
N VAL A 272 31.77 -16.46 -34.64
CA VAL A 272 30.89 -15.51 -33.93
C VAL A 272 29.41 -15.85 -34.16
N GLU A 273 29.05 -16.31 -35.35
CA GLU A 273 27.66 -16.55 -35.76
C GLU A 273 26.87 -17.48 -34.82
N PRO A 274 27.37 -18.68 -34.44
CA PRO A 274 26.58 -19.59 -33.61
C PRO A 274 26.36 -19.03 -32.20
N ALA A 275 27.38 -18.39 -31.64
CA ALA A 275 27.31 -17.77 -30.30
C ALA A 275 26.34 -16.57 -30.30
N LEU A 276 26.40 -15.72 -31.33
CA LEU A 276 25.49 -14.59 -31.47
C LEU A 276 24.05 -15.04 -31.69
N THR A 277 23.82 -15.95 -32.64
CA THR A 277 22.49 -16.51 -32.95
C THR A 277 21.85 -17.14 -31.73
N THR A 278 22.61 -17.96 -30.98
CA THR A 278 22.12 -18.59 -29.75
C THR A 278 21.71 -17.55 -28.70
N ARG A 279 22.49 -16.48 -28.53
CA ARG A 279 22.21 -15.41 -27.56
C ARG A 279 21.00 -14.56 -27.95
N ILE A 280 20.82 -14.31 -29.25
CA ILE A 280 19.69 -13.54 -29.78
C ILE A 280 18.40 -14.36 -29.75
N ALA A 281 18.45 -15.64 -30.15
CA ALA A 281 17.31 -16.55 -30.08
C ALA A 281 16.85 -16.84 -28.64
N ALA A 282 17.71 -16.57 -27.65
CA ALA A 282 17.35 -16.62 -26.23
C ALA A 282 16.65 -15.34 -25.72
N LEU A 283 16.52 -14.30 -26.55
CA LEU A 283 15.73 -13.11 -26.20
C LEU A 283 14.24 -13.40 -26.47
N ASP A 284 13.40 -13.19 -25.46
CA ASP A 284 11.97 -13.41 -25.58
C ASP A 284 11.37 -12.59 -26.74
N GLY A 285 10.53 -13.24 -27.53
CA GLY A 285 9.78 -12.64 -28.62
C GLY A 285 10.58 -12.30 -29.87
N VAL A 286 11.87 -12.66 -29.94
CA VAL A 286 12.71 -12.43 -31.12
C VAL A 286 12.72 -13.66 -32.03
N VAL A 287 12.40 -13.46 -33.30
CA VAL A 287 12.51 -14.47 -34.36
C VAL A 287 13.59 -14.01 -35.34
N ILE A 288 14.62 -14.84 -35.54
CA ILE A 288 15.67 -14.55 -36.53
C ILE A 288 15.15 -15.02 -37.88
N VAL A 289 15.12 -14.10 -38.85
CA VAL A 289 14.56 -14.32 -40.19
C VAL A 289 15.62 -14.12 -41.28
N GLY A 290 15.38 -14.68 -42.46
CA GLY A 290 16.25 -14.49 -43.65
C GLY A 290 16.02 -13.16 -44.37
N GLU A 291 16.86 -12.88 -45.38
CA GLU A 291 16.85 -11.62 -46.16
C GLU A 291 15.54 -11.35 -46.96
N ASP A 292 14.74 -12.39 -47.21
CA ASP A 292 13.50 -12.31 -48.04
C ASP A 292 12.20 -12.14 -47.23
N GLU A 293 12.28 -12.02 -45.90
CA GLU A 293 11.11 -11.89 -45.00
C GLU A 293 10.87 -10.45 -44.52
N ASP A 294 9.69 -10.17 -43.95
CA ASP A 294 9.39 -8.85 -43.37
C ASP A 294 10.25 -8.59 -42.12
N VAL A 295 11.39 -7.92 -42.30
CA VAL A 295 12.36 -7.59 -41.26
C VAL A 295 11.99 -6.30 -40.54
N HIS A 296 11.90 -6.34 -39.20
CA HIS A 296 11.67 -5.15 -38.37
C HIS A 296 12.98 -4.43 -38.04
N ILE A 297 14.02 -5.20 -37.75
CA ILE A 297 15.39 -4.74 -37.50
C ILE A 297 16.32 -5.55 -38.41
N ASP A 298 17.08 -4.88 -39.24
CA ASP A 298 18.16 -5.50 -40.02
C ASP A 298 19.50 -5.12 -39.41
N ALA A 299 20.27 -6.11 -38.98
CA ALA A 299 21.52 -5.93 -38.25
C ALA A 299 22.67 -6.62 -38.97
N VAL A 300 23.63 -5.82 -39.43
CA VAL A 300 24.85 -6.31 -40.08
C VAL A 300 26.06 -5.99 -39.22
N ALA A 301 26.76 -7.02 -38.73
CA ALA A 301 28.02 -6.86 -38.02
C ALA A 301 29.22 -7.10 -38.95
N HIS A 302 30.03 -6.05 -39.13
CA HIS A 302 31.30 -6.11 -39.84
C HIS A 302 32.43 -6.49 -38.88
N LEU A 303 33.05 -7.64 -39.11
CA LEU A 303 34.10 -8.22 -38.26
C LEU A 303 35.48 -8.04 -38.92
N ALA A 304 36.32 -7.17 -38.35
CA ALA A 304 37.71 -7.02 -38.82
C ALA A 304 38.60 -8.16 -38.29
N PRO A 305 39.72 -8.49 -38.95
CA PRO A 305 40.68 -9.48 -38.44
C PRO A 305 41.23 -9.11 -37.06
N LEU A 306 41.40 -10.09 -36.18
CA LEU A 306 42.02 -9.91 -34.88
C LEU A 306 43.55 -9.81 -35.02
N ARG A 307 44.17 -8.88 -34.29
CA ARG A 307 45.63 -8.74 -34.20
C ARG A 307 46.08 -9.11 -32.80
N CYS A 308 46.97 -10.09 -32.71
CA CYS A 308 47.58 -10.50 -31.47
C CYS A 308 48.88 -9.73 -31.25
N MET A 309 48.98 -9.02 -30.14
CA MET A 309 50.16 -8.27 -29.74
C MET A 309 50.61 -8.74 -28.36
N GLN A 310 51.92 -8.80 -28.17
CA GLN A 310 52.53 -9.03 -26.86
C GLN A 310 53.19 -7.75 -26.40
N SER A 311 52.92 -7.37 -25.15
CA SER A 311 53.64 -6.32 -24.44
C SER A 311 54.26 -6.92 -23.19
N SER A 312 55.49 -6.50 -22.87
CA SER A 312 56.13 -6.86 -21.62
C SER A 312 56.53 -5.61 -20.84
N HIS A 313 56.48 -5.71 -19.53
CA HIS A 313 57.08 -4.72 -18.65
C HIS A 313 57.77 -5.42 -17.50
N ARG A 314 58.88 -4.84 -17.03
CA ARG A 314 59.66 -5.39 -15.93
C ARG A 314 59.27 -4.69 -14.65
N SER A 315 58.93 -5.46 -13.63
CA SER A 315 58.78 -4.98 -12.27
C SER A 315 59.86 -5.61 -11.37
N THR A 316 59.86 -5.20 -10.11
CA THR A 316 60.60 -5.87 -9.06
C THR A 316 59.58 -6.49 -8.12
N GLU A 317 59.45 -7.80 -8.16
CA GLU A 317 58.71 -8.53 -7.14
C GLU A 317 59.61 -8.78 -5.94
N SER A 318 58.98 -9.14 -4.83
CA SER A 318 59.71 -9.46 -3.63
C SER A 318 59.08 -10.64 -2.95
N GLN A 319 59.88 -11.67 -2.70
CA GLN A 319 59.44 -12.83 -1.97
C GLN A 319 60.10 -12.85 -0.60
N ASP A 320 59.23 -13.18 0.32
CA ASP A 320 59.38 -13.08 1.74
C ASP A 320 59.78 -14.48 2.24
N TYR A 321 60.96 -14.63 2.84
CA TYR A 321 61.48 -15.91 3.33
C TYR A 321 61.65 -15.92 4.84
N VAL A 322 61.44 -17.09 5.47
CA VAL A 322 61.39 -17.23 6.93
C VAL A 322 62.79 -17.33 7.54
N ALA A 323 63.29 -16.24 8.08
CA ALA A 323 64.59 -16.12 8.77
C ALA A 323 64.53 -16.46 10.28
N GLY A 324 63.33 -16.63 10.85
CA GLY A 324 63.10 -16.95 12.26
C GLY A 324 61.61 -17.00 12.59
N HIS A 325 61.21 -17.01 13.85
CA HIS A 325 59.82 -16.80 14.28
C HIS A 325 59.78 -15.80 15.44
N ARG A 326 58.78 -14.93 15.45
CA ARG A 326 58.45 -14.01 16.53
C ARG A 326 56.98 -14.13 16.83
N ASP A 327 56.61 -14.12 18.10
CA ASP A 327 55.21 -14.03 18.46
C ASP A 327 54.75 -12.60 18.24
N VAL A 328 53.72 -12.41 17.42
CA VAL A 328 53.09 -11.12 17.21
C VAL A 328 51.61 -11.21 17.53
N GLU A 329 50.99 -10.04 17.62
CA GLU A 329 49.54 -9.92 17.80
C GLU A 329 48.81 -10.57 16.63
N ASN A 330 47.83 -11.44 16.94
CA ASN A 330 47.10 -12.18 15.93
C ASN A 330 46.19 -11.22 15.13
N PRO A 331 46.41 -11.05 13.81
CA PRO A 331 45.61 -10.12 13.01
C PRO A 331 44.13 -10.48 13.00
N GLU A 332 43.77 -11.76 13.11
CA GLU A 332 42.38 -12.21 13.22
C GLU A 332 41.76 -11.76 14.56
N TRP A 333 42.51 -11.80 15.65
CA TRP A 333 42.04 -11.32 16.95
C TRP A 333 41.79 -9.81 16.94
N VAL A 334 42.68 -9.04 16.29
CA VAL A 334 42.54 -7.60 16.11
C VAL A 334 41.37 -7.27 15.16
N ARG A 335 41.21 -8.02 14.07
CA ARG A 335 40.08 -7.89 13.13
C ARG A 335 38.76 -8.12 13.86
N LEU A 336 38.63 -9.25 14.56
CA LEU A 336 37.44 -9.60 15.33
C LEU A 336 37.14 -8.54 16.40
N THR A 337 38.15 -7.97 17.07
CA THR A 337 37.94 -6.87 18.02
C THR A 337 37.39 -5.61 17.35
N ARG A 338 37.92 -5.22 16.18
CA ARG A 338 37.40 -4.08 15.40
C ARG A 338 35.98 -4.33 14.87
N GLU A 339 35.68 -5.54 14.45
CA GLU A 339 34.35 -5.93 13.97
C GLU A 339 33.32 -5.95 15.10
N ILE A 340 33.69 -6.44 16.29
CA ILE A 340 32.85 -6.35 17.50
C ILE A 340 32.54 -4.88 17.80
N GLU A 341 33.54 -4.01 17.80
CA GLU A 341 33.33 -2.58 18.03
C GLU A 341 32.44 -1.94 16.94
N GLN A 342 32.60 -2.34 15.68
CA GLN A 342 31.75 -1.85 14.60
C GLN A 342 30.30 -2.32 14.75
N ALA A 343 30.08 -3.61 15.00
CA ALA A 343 28.76 -4.19 15.21
C ALA A 343 28.08 -3.58 16.45
N ALA A 344 28.83 -3.30 17.52
CA ALA A 344 28.33 -2.57 18.69
C ALA A 344 27.92 -1.12 18.33
N ARG A 345 28.72 -0.40 17.53
CA ARG A 345 28.34 0.93 17.02
C ARG A 345 27.12 0.89 16.09
N GLU A 346 26.93 -0.19 15.34
CA GLU A 346 25.73 -0.43 14.53
C GLU A 346 24.50 -0.63 15.41
N TYR A 347 24.59 -1.51 16.40
CA TYR A 347 23.55 -1.70 17.41
C TYR A 347 23.14 -0.37 18.07
N ASP A 348 24.10 0.43 18.55
CA ASP A 348 23.85 1.74 19.19
C ASP A 348 23.25 2.77 18.22
N ARG A 349 23.50 2.64 16.91
CA ARG A 349 22.84 3.49 15.89
C ARG A 349 21.38 3.08 15.71
N HIS A 350 21.09 1.79 15.60
CA HIS A 350 19.71 1.30 15.48
C HIS A 350 18.90 1.63 16.74
N ASP A 351 19.48 1.48 17.94
CA ASP A 351 18.81 1.84 19.20
C ASP A 351 18.44 3.33 19.27
N ARG A 352 19.37 4.21 18.87
CA ARG A 352 19.08 5.66 18.74
C ARG A 352 18.00 5.95 17.70
N SER A 353 18.04 5.29 16.55
CA SER A 353 17.02 5.45 15.50
C SER A 353 15.63 5.01 16.00
N ILE A 354 15.55 3.92 16.78
CA ILE A 354 14.29 3.49 17.40
C ILE A 354 13.80 4.57 18.37
N ALA A 355 14.67 5.11 19.23
CA ALA A 355 14.30 6.17 20.17
C ALA A 355 13.78 7.44 19.47
N GLU A 356 14.42 7.84 18.36
CA GLU A 356 13.97 8.95 17.53
C GLU A 356 12.60 8.69 16.88
N ALA A 357 12.38 7.48 16.34
CA ALA A 357 11.11 7.08 15.74
C ALA A 357 9.98 7.01 16.78
N VAL A 358 10.25 6.54 17.99
CA VAL A 358 9.29 6.58 19.11
C VAL A 358 8.92 8.03 19.46
N ALA A 359 9.91 8.93 19.58
CA ALA A 359 9.63 10.33 19.83
C ALA A 359 8.85 11.00 18.67
N ALA A 360 9.11 10.61 17.42
CA ALA A 360 8.36 11.09 16.25
C ALA A 360 6.91 10.60 16.26
N ARG A 361 6.70 9.31 16.53
CA ARG A 361 5.37 8.70 16.71
C ARG A 361 4.54 9.44 17.76
N ASP A 362 5.14 9.71 18.92
CA ASP A 362 4.44 10.37 20.03
C ASP A 362 4.07 11.83 19.67
N ARG A 363 4.96 12.55 18.98
CA ARG A 363 4.64 13.88 18.45
C ARG A 363 3.50 13.83 17.43
N ALA A 364 3.54 12.89 16.49
CA ALA A 364 2.49 12.72 15.48
C ALA A 364 1.15 12.35 16.11
N ALA A 365 1.12 11.46 17.10
CA ALA A 365 -0.08 11.10 17.84
C ALA A 365 -0.68 12.28 18.62
N ALA A 366 0.17 13.13 19.20
CA ALA A 366 -0.27 14.38 19.81
C ALA A 366 -0.87 15.35 18.78
N GLU A 367 -0.30 15.43 17.57
CA GLU A 367 -0.87 16.24 16.48
C GLU A 367 -2.19 15.69 15.93
N VAL A 368 -2.37 14.36 15.84
CA VAL A 368 -3.67 13.76 15.50
C VAL A 368 -4.74 14.24 16.48
N THR A 369 -4.42 14.20 17.78
CA THR A 369 -5.34 14.65 18.84
C THR A 369 -5.64 16.15 18.73
N ARG A 370 -4.60 16.98 18.52
CA ARG A 370 -4.78 18.43 18.32
C ARG A 370 -5.59 18.76 17.07
N CYS A 371 -5.34 18.07 15.96
CA CYS A 371 -6.04 18.26 14.69
C CYS A 371 -7.53 17.92 14.83
N ALA A 372 -7.84 16.79 15.48
CA ALA A 372 -9.22 16.40 15.75
C ALA A 372 -9.97 17.48 16.55
N GLN A 373 -9.36 18.00 17.61
CA GLN A 373 -9.97 19.03 18.48
C GLN A 373 -10.07 20.42 17.83
N ARG A 374 -9.04 20.85 17.08
CA ARG A 374 -8.93 22.22 16.55
C ARG A 374 -9.54 22.38 15.16
N GLU A 375 -9.68 21.32 14.40
CA GLU A 375 -10.13 21.41 13.01
C GLU A 375 -11.37 20.56 12.72
N GLU A 376 -11.30 19.26 12.99
CA GLU A 376 -12.36 18.31 12.67
C GLU A 376 -13.64 18.62 13.45
N GLU A 377 -13.54 18.71 14.78
CA GLU A 377 -14.68 19.02 15.65
C GLU A 377 -15.35 20.37 15.34
N PRO A 378 -14.62 21.51 15.19
CA PRO A 378 -15.22 22.77 14.76
C PRO A 378 -15.88 22.68 13.39
N ALA A 379 -15.24 22.04 12.40
CA ALA A 379 -15.80 21.89 11.06
C ALA A 379 -17.10 21.05 11.09
N GLU A 380 -17.14 20.00 11.91
CA GLU A 380 -18.33 19.19 12.11
C GLU A 380 -19.45 19.99 12.79
N ARG A 381 -19.13 20.83 13.79
CA ARG A 381 -20.11 21.75 14.40
C ARG A 381 -20.66 22.75 13.39
N VAL A 382 -19.82 23.29 12.49
CA VAL A 382 -20.25 24.20 11.41
C VAL A 382 -21.17 23.48 10.42
N LEU A 383 -20.81 22.25 10.00
CA LEU A 383 -21.64 21.44 9.10
C LEU A 383 -23.00 21.14 9.72
N ARG A 384 -23.05 20.73 11.00
CA ARG A 384 -24.31 20.50 11.71
C ARG A 384 -25.19 21.76 11.74
N ARG A 385 -24.62 22.94 12.02
CA ARG A 385 -25.36 24.21 12.00
C ARG A 385 -25.88 24.56 10.59
N ALA A 386 -25.08 24.35 9.55
CA ALA A 386 -25.48 24.60 8.17
C ALA A 386 -26.60 23.66 7.71
N GLN A 387 -26.54 22.38 8.09
CA GLN A 387 -27.59 21.40 7.84
C GLN A 387 -28.91 21.80 8.51
N GLN A 388 -28.87 22.21 9.79
CA GLN A 388 -30.06 22.70 10.50
C GLN A 388 -30.65 23.97 9.86
N ARG A 389 -29.81 24.88 9.36
CA ARG A 389 -30.27 26.08 8.63
C ARG A 389 -30.96 25.71 7.32
N LEU A 390 -30.37 24.81 6.55
CA LEU A 390 -30.94 24.32 5.30
C LEU A 390 -32.30 23.63 5.53
N GLU A 391 -32.40 22.81 6.58
CA GLU A 391 -33.65 22.15 6.97
C GLU A 391 -34.74 23.17 7.32
N ARG A 392 -34.45 24.13 8.21
CA ARG A 392 -35.40 25.20 8.55
C ARG A 392 -35.81 26.04 7.34
N ALA A 393 -34.88 26.33 6.43
CA ALA A 393 -35.17 27.07 5.20
C ALA A 393 -36.12 26.28 4.28
N ARG A 394 -35.88 24.97 4.11
CA ARG A 394 -36.76 24.07 3.34
C ARG A 394 -38.16 24.01 3.93
N GLU A 395 -38.30 23.90 5.25
CA GLU A 395 -39.61 23.91 5.91
C GLU A 395 -40.36 25.24 5.68
N ARG A 396 -39.67 26.39 5.75
CA ARG A 396 -40.28 27.70 5.47
C ARG A 396 -40.76 27.78 4.02
N VAL A 397 -39.97 27.31 3.07
CA VAL A 397 -40.36 27.22 1.65
C VAL A 397 -41.61 26.36 1.50
N GLU A 398 -41.65 25.17 2.10
CA GLU A 398 -42.82 24.28 2.00
C GLU A 398 -44.09 24.87 2.64
N ARG A 399 -43.98 25.44 3.85
CA ARG A 399 -45.11 26.16 4.49
C ARG A 399 -45.63 27.31 3.62
N GLN A 400 -44.73 28.05 2.98
CA GLN A 400 -45.12 29.15 2.09
C GLN A 400 -45.71 28.65 0.77
N ARG A 401 -45.22 27.54 0.19
CA ARG A 401 -45.83 26.89 -0.98
C ARG A 401 -47.24 26.43 -0.70
N GLU A 402 -47.50 25.90 0.50
CA GLU A 402 -48.85 25.55 0.92
C GLU A 402 -49.75 26.79 1.04
N LYS A 403 -49.24 27.89 1.61
CA LYS A 403 -49.97 29.17 1.68
C LYS A 403 -50.31 29.71 0.29
N VAL A 404 -49.37 29.67 -0.65
CA VAL A 404 -49.60 30.06 -2.06
C VAL A 404 -50.71 29.20 -2.66
N ARG A 405 -50.66 27.86 -2.50
CA ARG A 405 -51.73 26.95 -2.97
C ARG A 405 -53.10 27.27 -2.37
N ARG A 406 -53.18 27.60 -1.07
CA ARG A 406 -54.44 28.01 -0.42
C ARG A 406 -54.98 29.32 -1.00
N LEU A 407 -54.12 30.32 -1.22
CA LEU A 407 -54.52 31.62 -1.77
C LEU A 407 -54.92 31.53 -3.25
N GLU A 408 -54.32 30.62 -4.02
CA GLU A 408 -54.74 30.33 -5.40
C GLU A 408 -56.20 29.84 -5.44
N SER A 409 -56.64 29.09 -4.43
CA SER A 409 -58.03 28.63 -4.33
C SER A 409 -59.02 29.70 -3.85
N SER A 410 -58.57 30.76 -3.16
CA SER A 410 -59.46 31.78 -2.60
C SER A 410 -59.77 32.95 -3.54
N GLY A 411 -59.00 33.13 -4.61
CA GLY A 411 -59.19 34.21 -5.60
C GLY A 411 -58.67 35.60 -5.19
N ASP A 412 -57.96 35.73 -4.06
CA ASP A 412 -57.37 37.00 -3.62
C ASP A 412 -56.03 37.26 -4.33
N ALA A 413 -56.08 38.01 -5.42
CA ALA A 413 -54.93 38.27 -6.30
C ALA A 413 -53.78 39.04 -5.60
N ASP A 414 -54.11 39.98 -4.71
CA ASP A 414 -53.09 40.80 -4.04
C ASP A 414 -52.40 40.04 -2.91
N ALA A 415 -53.14 39.21 -2.16
CA ALA A 415 -52.54 38.29 -1.20
C ALA A 415 -51.66 37.25 -1.90
N LEU A 416 -52.09 36.73 -3.05
CA LEU A 416 -51.33 35.77 -3.84
C LEU A 416 -50.01 36.36 -4.37
N ARG A 417 -50.03 37.59 -4.90
CA ARG A 417 -48.80 38.28 -5.37
C ARG A 417 -47.76 38.39 -4.25
N ARG A 418 -48.18 38.90 -3.08
CA ARG A 418 -47.30 39.02 -1.90
C ARG A 418 -46.77 37.66 -1.42
N ALA A 419 -47.62 36.63 -1.45
CA ALA A 419 -47.21 35.29 -1.04
C ALA A 419 -46.17 34.67 -2.00
N ARG A 420 -46.29 34.91 -3.31
CA ARG A 420 -45.33 34.46 -4.33
C ARG A 420 -43.99 35.20 -4.24
N GLU A 421 -44.00 36.50 -3.97
CA GLU A 421 -42.78 37.27 -3.73
C GLU A 421 -42.01 36.76 -2.50
N GLU A 422 -42.72 36.52 -1.40
CA GLU A 422 -42.11 35.93 -0.20
C GLU A 422 -41.59 34.50 -0.47
N LEU A 423 -42.30 33.69 -1.26
CA LEU A 423 -41.81 32.37 -1.67
C LEU A 423 -40.47 32.46 -2.41
N ARG A 424 -40.35 33.36 -3.40
CA ARG A 424 -39.09 33.59 -4.13
C ARG A 424 -37.95 34.07 -3.23
N ARG A 425 -38.26 34.82 -2.17
CA ARG A 425 -37.28 35.21 -1.14
C ARG A 425 -36.82 34.00 -0.35
N LEU A 426 -37.75 33.18 0.14
CA LEU A 426 -37.44 31.96 0.90
C LEU A 426 -36.68 30.91 0.09
N GLU A 427 -36.98 30.78 -1.20
CA GLU A 427 -36.24 29.88 -2.10
C GLU A 427 -34.78 30.32 -2.25
N ARG A 428 -34.53 31.64 -2.39
CA ARG A 428 -33.15 32.19 -2.36
C ARG A 428 -32.44 31.92 -1.04
N ASP A 429 -33.12 32.14 0.08
CA ASP A 429 -32.58 31.83 1.42
C ASP A 429 -32.21 30.32 1.53
N ALA A 430 -33.03 29.42 0.96
CA ALA A 430 -32.77 27.99 0.96
C ALA A 430 -31.58 27.58 0.06
N ASP A 431 -31.44 28.21 -1.10
CA ASP A 431 -30.28 28.01 -1.98
C ASP A 431 -28.98 28.50 -1.33
N ASP A 432 -29.02 29.63 -0.63
CA ASP A 432 -27.87 30.15 0.11
C ASP A 432 -27.51 29.26 1.29
N ALA A 433 -28.49 28.73 2.03
CA ALA A 433 -28.26 27.73 3.07
C ALA A 433 -27.66 26.42 2.50
N ARG A 434 -28.06 26.02 1.28
CA ARG A 434 -27.48 24.86 0.60
C ARG A 434 -26.01 25.10 0.22
N ARG A 435 -25.68 26.30 -0.25
CA ARG A 435 -24.29 26.70 -0.53
C ARG A 435 -23.45 26.72 0.75
N GLU A 436 -24.01 27.20 1.87
CA GLU A 436 -23.36 27.17 3.18
C GLU A 436 -23.06 25.72 3.64
N GLU A 437 -24.03 24.80 3.49
CA GLU A 437 -23.85 23.38 3.81
C GLU A 437 -22.77 22.71 2.96
N SER A 438 -22.75 22.98 1.65
CA SER A 438 -21.73 22.44 0.75
C SER A 438 -20.32 22.95 1.11
N ARG A 439 -20.18 24.23 1.47
CA ARG A 439 -18.90 24.81 1.93
C ARG A 439 -18.45 24.19 3.25
N ALA A 440 -19.38 24.01 4.20
CA ALA A 440 -19.08 23.37 5.47
C ALA A 440 -18.64 21.92 5.30
N ARG A 441 -19.29 21.17 4.41
CA ARG A 441 -18.90 19.78 4.08
C ARG A 441 -17.51 19.72 3.48
N SER A 442 -17.23 20.56 2.48
CA SER A 442 -15.89 20.65 1.89
C SER A 442 -14.83 21.04 2.93
N SER A 443 -15.16 21.89 3.90
CA SER A 443 -14.25 22.26 5.00
C SER A 443 -13.97 21.08 5.94
N LEU A 444 -14.97 20.26 6.25
CA LEU A 444 -14.80 19.05 7.06
C LEU A 444 -13.94 18.01 6.33
N GLU A 445 -14.19 17.77 5.05
CA GLU A 445 -13.35 16.86 4.24
C GLU A 445 -11.89 17.33 4.17
N GLN A 446 -11.65 18.64 4.07
CA GLN A 446 -10.30 19.18 4.13
C GLN A 446 -9.66 19.00 5.51
N ALA A 447 -10.41 19.12 6.60
CA ALA A 447 -9.93 18.85 7.95
C ALA A 447 -9.56 17.37 8.12
N HIS A 448 -10.42 16.43 7.69
CA HIS A 448 -10.11 14.99 7.70
C HIS A 448 -8.82 14.71 6.95
N ARG A 449 -8.67 15.21 5.71
CA ARG A 449 -7.44 15.02 4.93
C ARG A 449 -6.18 15.58 5.59
N ARG A 450 -6.27 16.60 6.45
CA ARG A 450 -5.12 17.10 7.21
C ARG A 450 -4.82 16.21 8.41
N CYS A 451 -5.85 15.77 9.15
CA CYS A 451 -5.66 14.86 10.27
C CYS A 451 -5.19 13.47 9.84
N ASP A 452 -5.61 12.99 8.66
CA ASP A 452 -5.16 11.71 8.09
C ASP A 452 -3.65 11.69 7.82
N ARG A 453 -3.04 12.80 7.38
CA ARG A 453 -1.58 12.87 7.21
C ARG A 453 -0.84 12.60 8.52
N HIS A 454 -1.35 13.10 9.64
CA HIS A 454 -0.76 12.83 10.95
C HIS A 454 -0.96 11.37 11.39
N ARG A 455 -2.06 10.71 10.97
CA ARG A 455 -2.27 9.27 11.18
C ARG A 455 -1.32 8.42 10.34
N ASP A 456 -1.04 8.87 9.11
CA ASP A 456 -0.05 8.25 8.24
C ASP A 456 1.37 8.38 8.83
N ASP A 457 1.71 9.55 9.40
CA ASP A 457 3.00 9.76 10.10
C ASP A 457 3.17 8.83 11.31
N VAL A 458 2.09 8.57 12.08
CA VAL A 458 2.10 7.56 13.16
C VAL A 458 2.37 6.17 12.60
N THR A 459 1.65 5.78 11.55
CA THR A 459 1.80 4.46 10.91
C THR A 459 3.21 4.26 10.34
N LYS A 460 3.77 5.30 9.73
CA LYS A 460 5.14 5.30 9.22
C LYS A 460 6.15 5.12 10.36
N SER A 461 5.99 5.88 11.45
CA SER A 461 6.88 5.77 12.61
C SER A 461 6.78 4.39 13.28
N ASP A 462 5.59 3.79 13.34
CA ASP A 462 5.40 2.41 13.82
C ASP A 462 6.15 1.38 12.96
N ALA A 463 6.11 1.54 11.63
CA ALA A 463 6.86 0.68 10.72
C ALA A 463 8.39 0.84 10.89
N GLU A 464 8.88 2.07 11.05
CA GLU A 464 10.29 2.36 11.32
C GLU A 464 10.75 1.74 12.66
N ILE A 465 9.93 1.78 13.71
CA ILE A 465 10.22 1.13 15.00
C ILE A 465 10.34 -0.39 14.85
N VAL A 466 9.43 -1.01 14.09
CA VAL A 466 9.44 -2.47 13.87
C VAL A 466 10.69 -2.88 13.08
N ALA A 467 11.02 -2.14 12.01
CA ALA A 467 12.21 -2.37 11.21
C ALA A 467 13.49 -2.19 12.04
N GLY A 468 13.64 -1.06 12.74
CA GLY A 468 14.79 -0.80 13.60
C GLY A 468 14.98 -1.86 14.69
N ARG A 469 13.88 -2.38 15.28
CA ARG A 469 13.95 -3.50 16.25
C ARG A 469 14.39 -4.82 15.62
N ALA A 470 14.11 -5.05 14.34
CA ALA A 470 14.65 -6.22 13.65
C ALA A 470 16.15 -6.07 13.45
N GLU A 471 16.59 -4.94 12.91
CA GLU A 471 18.00 -4.64 12.66
C GLU A 471 18.84 -4.63 13.94
N ALA A 472 18.36 -4.03 15.02
CA ALA A 472 19.04 -4.05 16.32
C ALA A 472 19.18 -5.47 16.89
N ARG A 473 18.21 -6.35 16.67
CA ARG A 473 18.32 -7.77 17.08
C ARG A 473 19.38 -8.51 16.29
N ASP A 474 19.48 -8.25 14.99
CA ASP A 474 20.48 -8.89 14.14
C ASP A 474 21.89 -8.37 14.47
N ALA A 475 22.09 -7.07 14.62
CA ALA A 475 23.35 -6.47 15.05
C ALA A 475 23.82 -7.03 16.41
N ARG A 476 22.89 -7.24 17.35
CA ARG A 476 23.19 -7.88 18.64
C ARG A 476 23.65 -9.33 18.48
N ARG A 477 23.00 -10.12 17.62
CA ARG A 477 23.42 -11.50 17.33
C ARG A 477 24.81 -11.54 16.71
N ASP A 478 25.15 -10.55 15.89
CA ASP A 478 26.49 -10.43 15.30
C ASP A 478 27.55 -10.14 16.35
N VAL A 479 27.29 -9.23 17.29
CA VAL A 479 28.19 -9.03 18.44
C VAL A 479 28.40 -10.33 19.22
N GLU A 480 27.31 -11.03 19.59
CA GLU A 480 27.38 -12.30 20.35
C GLU A 480 28.09 -13.43 19.56
N ARG A 481 28.01 -13.42 18.22
CA ARG A 481 28.74 -14.35 17.35
C ARG A 481 30.23 -14.02 17.32
N LEU A 482 30.57 -12.77 17.02
CA LEU A 482 31.96 -12.31 16.92
C LEU A 482 32.71 -12.44 18.26
N GLU A 483 32.03 -12.21 19.39
CA GLU A 483 32.61 -12.44 20.71
C GLU A 483 32.96 -13.91 20.96
N ARG A 484 32.13 -14.85 20.49
CA ARG A 484 32.42 -16.30 20.57
C ARG A 484 33.59 -16.69 19.67
N GLU A 485 33.65 -16.14 18.46
CA GLU A 485 34.78 -16.36 17.53
C GLU A 485 36.09 -15.79 18.10
N ARG A 486 36.05 -14.59 18.68
CA ARG A 486 37.20 -13.98 19.34
C ARG A 486 37.67 -14.80 20.53
N ALA A 487 36.75 -15.35 21.34
CA ALA A 487 37.11 -16.18 22.48
C ALA A 487 37.84 -17.48 22.10
N GLY A 488 37.60 -18.01 20.90
CA GLY A 488 38.31 -19.17 20.34
C GLY A 488 39.62 -18.83 19.63
N THR A 489 39.93 -17.54 19.46
CA THR A 489 41.09 -17.06 18.70
C THR A 489 42.19 -16.59 19.67
N PRO A 490 43.41 -17.16 19.63
CA PRO A 490 44.48 -16.72 20.52
C PRO A 490 44.90 -15.27 20.18
N PRO A 491 45.24 -14.44 21.19
CA PRO A 491 45.57 -13.02 20.98
C PRO A 491 46.92 -12.81 20.28
N THR A 492 47.78 -13.83 20.26
CA THR A 492 49.06 -13.83 19.56
C THR A 492 49.19 -15.07 18.70
N VAL A 493 49.87 -14.94 17.58
CA VAL A 493 50.29 -16.05 16.72
C VAL A 493 51.78 -15.94 16.48
N SER A 494 52.44 -17.09 16.37
CA SER A 494 53.86 -17.13 16.05
C SER A 494 54.02 -16.85 14.57
N GLU A 495 54.44 -15.64 14.23
CA GLU A 495 54.73 -15.27 12.86
C GLU A 495 56.18 -15.59 12.54
N PRO A 496 56.45 -16.18 11.36
CA PRO A 496 57.80 -16.20 10.87
C PRO A 496 58.38 -14.78 10.75
N ILE A 497 59.62 -14.57 11.17
CA ILE A 497 60.39 -13.36 10.82
C ILE A 497 60.72 -13.51 9.35
N ILE A 498 60.02 -12.73 8.54
CA ILE A 498 60.12 -12.77 7.10
C ILE A 498 61.11 -11.68 6.66
N GLU A 499 62.16 -12.07 5.95
CA GLU A 499 63.05 -11.14 5.25
C GLU A 499 62.69 -11.10 3.77
N THR A 500 62.72 -9.91 3.18
CA THR A 500 62.24 -9.67 1.81
C THR A 500 63.38 -9.71 0.80
N TYR A 501 63.45 -10.77 0.00
CA TYR A 501 64.35 -10.86 -1.14
C TYR A 501 63.68 -10.28 -2.39
N ARG A 502 64.24 -9.18 -2.91
CA ARG A 502 63.73 -8.51 -4.12
C ARG A 502 64.36 -9.10 -5.36
N TYR A 503 63.55 -9.44 -6.35
CA TYR A 503 64.01 -9.98 -7.62
C TYR A 503 63.21 -9.42 -8.80
N PRO A 504 63.84 -9.29 -9.98
CA PRO A 504 63.15 -8.76 -11.15
C PRO A 504 62.19 -9.81 -11.73
N VAL A 505 60.96 -9.38 -12.05
CA VAL A 505 59.96 -10.18 -12.75
C VAL A 505 59.58 -9.48 -14.05
N GLU A 506 59.51 -10.23 -15.13
CA GLU A 506 58.99 -9.76 -16.40
C GLU A 506 57.53 -10.19 -16.52
N HIS A 507 56.61 -9.22 -16.50
CA HIS A 507 55.20 -9.46 -16.76
C HIS A 507 54.94 -9.34 -18.25
N HIS A 508 54.39 -10.39 -18.84
CA HIS A 508 54.03 -10.46 -20.24
C HIS A 508 52.51 -10.47 -20.35
N GLU A 509 51.98 -9.59 -21.19
CA GLU A 509 50.57 -9.62 -21.58
C GLU A 509 50.50 -9.90 -23.08
N ARG A 510 49.72 -10.91 -23.46
CA ARG A 510 49.41 -11.20 -24.85
C ARG A 510 47.92 -11.00 -25.06
N ALA A 511 47.57 -10.15 -26.02
CA ALA A 511 46.19 -9.78 -26.29
C ALA A 511 45.89 -9.84 -27.79
N CYS A 512 44.80 -10.53 -28.14
CA CYS A 512 44.23 -10.50 -29.48
C CYS A 512 43.03 -9.56 -29.48
N ALA A 513 43.09 -8.48 -30.27
CA ALA A 513 42.03 -7.49 -30.35
C ALA A 513 41.70 -7.12 -31.80
N GLY A 514 40.46 -6.72 -32.04
CA GLY A 514 40.03 -6.20 -33.33
C GLY A 514 38.71 -5.44 -33.21
N PRO A 515 38.52 -4.41 -34.05
CA PRO A 515 37.26 -3.69 -34.08
C PRO A 515 36.16 -4.58 -34.67
N LEU A 516 34.93 -4.29 -34.27
CA LEU A 516 33.73 -4.79 -34.93
C LEU A 516 32.72 -3.65 -35.02
N VAL A 517 32.05 -3.53 -36.16
CA VAL A 517 31.11 -2.44 -36.42
C VAL A 517 29.73 -3.04 -36.62
N LEU A 518 28.79 -2.69 -35.76
CA LEU A 518 27.39 -3.10 -35.88
C LEU A 518 26.60 -1.98 -36.56
N SER A 519 26.09 -2.26 -37.76
CA SER A 519 25.13 -1.42 -38.47
C SER A 519 23.73 -1.96 -38.19
N VAL A 520 22.81 -1.11 -37.73
CA VAL A 520 21.42 -1.49 -37.42
C VAL A 520 20.48 -0.57 -38.18
N GLU A 521 19.75 -1.14 -39.13
CA GLU A 521 18.64 -0.49 -39.82
C GLU A 521 17.33 -0.88 -39.15
N ARG A 522 16.43 0.10 -38.98
CA ARG A 522 15.15 -0.09 -38.28
C ARG A 522 14.07 0.54 -39.12
N ALA A 523 12.93 -0.13 -39.26
CA ALA A 523 11.80 0.42 -40.00
C ALA A 523 11.30 1.78 -39.44
N TRP A 524 11.61 2.06 -38.17
CA TRP A 524 11.05 3.19 -37.43
C TRP A 524 12.05 4.28 -37.02
N ALA A 525 13.34 4.10 -37.27
CA ALA A 525 14.36 5.05 -36.84
C ALA A 525 15.56 5.06 -37.81
N PRO A 526 16.31 6.17 -37.88
CA PRO A 526 17.49 6.23 -38.75
C PRO A 526 18.48 5.11 -38.46
N PRO A 527 19.25 4.67 -39.49
CA PRO A 527 20.33 3.70 -39.32
C PRO A 527 21.28 4.12 -38.20
N ALA A 528 21.66 3.17 -37.37
CA ALA A 528 22.61 3.37 -36.27
C ALA A 528 23.88 2.56 -36.53
N ARG A 529 25.03 3.13 -36.22
CA ARG A 529 26.33 2.47 -36.34
C ARG A 529 27.04 2.49 -34.99
N HIS A 530 27.45 1.32 -34.52
CA HIS A 530 28.15 1.14 -33.24
C HIS A 530 29.53 0.55 -33.49
N GLU A 531 30.56 1.23 -33.00
CA GLU A 531 31.93 0.74 -33.06
C GLU A 531 32.30 0.09 -31.72
N LEU A 532 32.63 -1.20 -31.80
CA LEU A 532 32.85 -2.08 -30.67
C LEU A 532 34.23 -2.73 -30.80
N HIS A 533 34.73 -3.26 -29.69
CA HIS A 533 36.06 -3.87 -29.63
C HIS A 533 36.01 -5.15 -28.81
N SER A 534 36.37 -6.25 -29.45
CA SER A 534 36.59 -7.54 -28.80
C SER A 534 38.07 -7.71 -28.46
N ARG A 535 38.36 -8.26 -27.28
CA ARG A 535 39.72 -8.48 -26.79
C ARG A 535 39.82 -9.73 -25.93
N GLY A 536 40.57 -10.71 -26.39
CA GLY A 536 41.06 -11.82 -25.57
C GLY A 536 42.41 -11.46 -24.98
N VAL A 537 42.63 -11.71 -23.69
CA VAL A 537 43.89 -11.42 -22.99
C VAL A 537 44.34 -12.63 -22.21
N THR A 538 45.63 -12.93 -22.28
CA THR A 538 46.31 -13.83 -21.35
C THR A 538 47.53 -13.10 -20.78
N ARG A 539 47.87 -13.44 -19.55
CA ARG A 539 48.99 -12.86 -18.83
C ARG A 539 49.84 -13.99 -18.30
N ASP A 540 51.13 -13.74 -18.29
CA ASP A 540 52.09 -14.63 -17.69
C ASP A 540 53.23 -13.80 -17.08
N GLU A 541 53.91 -14.38 -16.11
CA GLU A 541 55.06 -13.78 -15.44
C GLU A 541 56.24 -14.70 -15.63
N SER A 542 57.44 -14.14 -15.76
CA SER A 542 58.65 -14.95 -15.90
C SER A 542 59.78 -14.33 -15.11
N HIS A 543 60.61 -15.18 -14.51
CA HIS A 543 61.75 -14.75 -13.73
C HIS A 543 62.89 -15.78 -13.75
N GLY A 544 64.08 -15.31 -13.41
CA GLY A 544 65.25 -16.18 -13.21
C GLY A 544 65.05 -17.14 -12.03
N ALA A 545 65.90 -18.16 -11.90
CA ALA A 545 65.97 -18.91 -10.65
C ALA A 545 66.57 -18.02 -9.55
N HIS A 546 65.97 -18.02 -8.36
CA HIS A 546 66.43 -17.30 -7.18
C HIS A 546 66.63 -18.30 -6.02
N PRO A 547 67.77 -19.01 -5.96
CA PRO A 547 68.00 -20.12 -5.00
C PRO A 547 67.94 -19.72 -3.52
N ILE A 548 68.11 -18.42 -3.19
CA ILE A 548 68.08 -17.90 -1.82
C ILE A 548 66.69 -18.04 -1.18
N ILE A 549 65.64 -18.01 -2.00
CA ILE A 549 64.23 -18.14 -1.61
C ILE A 549 63.62 -19.44 -2.13
N ASP A 550 64.47 -20.39 -2.55
CA ASP A 550 64.07 -21.66 -3.20
C ASP A 550 63.12 -21.47 -4.41
N LEU A 551 63.23 -20.33 -5.09
CA LEU A 551 62.38 -20.01 -6.24
C LEU A 551 63.04 -20.53 -7.52
N SER A 552 62.44 -21.57 -8.12
CA SER A 552 62.89 -22.16 -9.37
C SER A 552 62.74 -21.18 -10.54
N PHE A 553 63.50 -21.40 -11.62
CA PHE A 553 63.33 -20.64 -12.86
C PHE A 553 61.90 -20.80 -13.39
N ASP A 554 61.26 -19.68 -13.73
CA ASP A 554 59.91 -19.67 -14.30
C ASP A 554 59.97 -19.19 -15.77
N PRO A 555 59.89 -20.11 -16.75
CA PRO A 555 59.89 -19.74 -18.16
C PRO A 555 58.56 -19.10 -18.56
N LEU A 556 58.60 -18.10 -19.45
CA LEU A 556 57.40 -17.55 -20.09
C LEU A 556 56.63 -18.66 -20.84
N VAL A 557 55.45 -19.02 -20.34
CA VAL A 557 54.49 -19.97 -20.91
C VAL A 557 53.09 -19.39 -20.75
N PHE A 558 52.59 -18.72 -21.79
CA PHE A 558 51.22 -18.22 -21.78
C PHE A 558 50.21 -19.37 -21.58
N PRO A 559 49.26 -19.25 -20.64
CA PRO A 559 48.20 -20.24 -20.43
C PRO A 559 47.27 -20.47 -21.63
N ALA A 560 47.25 -19.52 -22.57
CA ALA A 560 46.42 -19.54 -23.76
C ALA A 560 47.26 -19.16 -24.97
N ASP A 561 47.15 -19.94 -26.05
CA ASP A 561 47.72 -19.62 -27.34
C ASP A 561 46.86 -18.59 -28.11
N ASP A 562 47.33 -18.17 -29.29
CA ASP A 562 46.62 -17.18 -30.10
C ASP A 562 45.22 -17.65 -30.52
N ASP A 563 45.01 -18.95 -30.72
CA ASP A 563 43.72 -19.50 -31.14
C ASP A 563 42.71 -19.45 -29.98
N ALA A 564 43.12 -19.82 -28.76
CA ALA A 564 42.33 -19.65 -27.56
C ALA A 564 42.01 -18.18 -27.26
N LEU A 565 42.96 -17.26 -27.47
CA LEU A 565 42.76 -15.82 -27.32
C LEU A 565 41.79 -15.25 -28.36
N ARG A 566 41.86 -15.71 -29.61
CA ARG A 566 40.92 -15.32 -30.67
C ARG A 566 39.52 -15.84 -30.39
N ALA A 567 39.39 -17.09 -29.96
CA ALA A 567 38.11 -17.68 -29.55
C ALA A 567 37.48 -16.88 -28.40
N SER A 568 38.28 -16.52 -27.38
CA SER A 568 37.85 -15.67 -26.27
C SER A 568 37.40 -14.27 -26.72
N ALA A 569 38.16 -13.64 -27.64
CA ALA A 569 37.78 -12.37 -28.23
C ALA A 569 36.46 -12.47 -29.03
N ASP A 570 36.29 -13.53 -29.82
CA ASP A 570 35.10 -13.76 -30.64
C ASP A 570 33.86 -14.00 -29.77
N GLU A 571 33.98 -14.78 -28.69
CA GLU A 571 32.92 -14.97 -27.70
C GLU A 571 32.52 -13.65 -27.02
N GLN A 572 33.52 -12.85 -26.62
CA GLN A 572 33.27 -11.51 -26.07
C GLN A 572 32.60 -10.59 -27.10
N GLY A 573 33.02 -10.66 -28.37
CA GLY A 573 32.43 -9.91 -29.48
C GLY A 573 30.96 -10.27 -29.70
N ALA A 574 30.65 -11.58 -29.74
CA ALA A 574 29.27 -12.08 -29.82
C ALA A 574 28.44 -11.58 -28.63
N GLN A 575 29.01 -11.60 -27.41
CA GLN A 575 28.33 -11.09 -26.22
C GLN A 575 28.06 -9.58 -26.29
N GLN A 576 29.03 -8.77 -26.76
CA GLN A 576 28.85 -7.33 -26.93
C GLN A 576 27.77 -7.03 -27.99
N LEU A 577 27.84 -7.69 -29.15
CA LEU A 577 26.83 -7.57 -30.21
C LEU A 577 25.44 -7.92 -29.70
N ALA A 578 25.29 -9.04 -29.00
CA ALA A 578 24.02 -9.48 -28.42
C ALA A 578 23.44 -8.45 -27.44
N ARG A 579 24.28 -7.85 -26.59
CA ARG A 579 23.85 -6.78 -25.67
C ARG A 579 23.34 -5.54 -26.42
N HIS A 580 24.08 -5.09 -27.44
CA HIS A 580 23.65 -3.94 -28.24
C HIS A 580 22.36 -4.22 -29.02
N LEU A 581 22.19 -5.42 -29.56
CA LEU A 581 20.95 -5.82 -30.22
C LEU A 581 19.80 -5.91 -29.22
N ALA A 582 20.01 -6.43 -28.01
CA ALA A 582 19.01 -6.45 -26.95
C ALA A 582 18.53 -5.03 -26.58
N ASP A 583 19.38 -4.00 -26.65
CA ASP A 583 18.96 -2.61 -26.47
C ASP A 583 18.00 -2.13 -27.57
N HIS A 584 18.22 -2.54 -28.83
CA HIS A 584 17.31 -2.22 -29.94
C HIS A 584 16.00 -3.01 -29.85
N VAL A 585 16.04 -4.27 -29.42
CA VAL A 585 14.85 -5.08 -29.12
C VAL A 585 14.01 -4.40 -28.02
N ARG A 586 14.64 -3.93 -26.94
CA ARG A 586 13.95 -3.15 -25.89
C ARG A 586 13.35 -1.85 -26.41
N ALA A 587 14.04 -1.15 -27.31
CA ALA A 587 13.52 0.06 -27.93
C ALA A 587 12.31 -0.22 -28.83
N TYR A 588 12.31 -1.34 -29.56
CA TYR A 588 11.18 -1.79 -30.36
C TYR A 588 9.92 -2.02 -29.51
N TYR A 589 10.04 -2.84 -28.46
CA TYR A 589 8.89 -3.16 -27.61
C TYR A 589 8.33 -1.94 -26.90
N ARG A 590 9.20 -1.04 -26.44
CA ARG A 590 8.78 0.26 -25.87
C ARG A 590 7.91 1.06 -26.84
N ARG A 591 8.41 1.24 -28.06
CA ARG A 591 7.69 1.96 -29.10
C ARG A 591 6.39 1.26 -29.49
N SER A 592 6.38 -0.07 -29.47
CA SER A 592 5.18 -0.86 -29.77
C SER A 592 4.09 -0.67 -28.71
N VAL A 593 4.45 -0.54 -27.42
CA VAL A 593 3.51 -0.16 -26.36
C VAL A 593 3.00 1.27 -26.57
N GLU A 594 3.88 2.23 -26.82
CA GLU A 594 3.48 3.62 -27.11
C GLU A 594 2.50 3.68 -28.30
N ARG A 595 2.82 2.97 -29.39
CA ARG A 595 1.97 2.88 -30.57
C ARG A 595 0.62 2.24 -30.27
N ALA A 596 0.58 1.19 -29.45
CA ALA A 596 -0.67 0.56 -29.07
C ALA A 596 -1.55 1.48 -28.21
N VAL A 597 -0.93 2.29 -27.33
CA VAL A 597 -1.65 3.32 -26.55
C VAL A 597 -2.22 4.41 -27.47
N GLU A 598 -1.47 4.86 -28.47
CA GLU A 598 -1.96 5.81 -29.48
C GLU A 598 -3.13 5.23 -30.28
N LEU A 599 -3.02 3.96 -30.69
CA LEU A 599 -4.06 3.26 -31.45
C LEU A 599 -5.35 3.08 -30.65
N ALA A 600 -5.30 3.10 -29.31
CA ALA A 600 -6.46 2.75 -28.49
C ALA A 600 -7.70 3.63 -28.68
N ASP A 601 -7.53 4.86 -29.16
CA ASP A 601 -8.65 5.77 -29.43
C ASP A 601 -9.21 5.61 -30.86
N GLU A 602 -8.44 5.03 -31.78
CA GLU A 602 -8.82 4.83 -33.20
C GLU A 602 -9.26 3.38 -33.47
N ASP A 603 -8.51 2.42 -32.95
CA ASP A 603 -8.69 0.98 -33.09
C ASP A 603 -8.40 0.28 -31.75
N LEU A 604 -9.43 0.16 -30.93
CA LEU A 604 -9.32 -0.45 -29.60
C LEU A 604 -8.94 -1.94 -29.67
N ASP A 605 -9.36 -2.67 -30.71
CA ASP A 605 -9.01 -4.08 -30.85
C ASP A 605 -7.54 -4.24 -31.25
N GLY A 606 -7.09 -3.54 -32.29
CA GLY A 606 -5.69 -3.56 -32.70
C GLY A 606 -4.74 -3.16 -31.57
N ALA A 607 -5.09 -2.10 -30.83
CA ALA A 607 -4.36 -1.70 -29.62
C ALA A 607 -4.31 -2.81 -28.57
N THR A 608 -5.44 -3.45 -28.28
CA THR A 608 -5.53 -4.53 -27.28
C THR A 608 -4.76 -5.76 -27.74
N ALA A 609 -4.88 -6.17 -29.01
CA ALA A 609 -4.18 -7.31 -29.58
C ALA A 609 -2.66 -7.12 -29.52
N LEU A 610 -2.16 -5.95 -29.92
CA LEU A 610 -0.73 -5.62 -29.88
C LEU A 610 -0.21 -5.62 -28.44
N LEU A 611 -0.93 -5.00 -27.50
CA LEU A 611 -0.55 -5.00 -26.08
C LEU A 611 -0.51 -6.39 -25.46
N LEU A 612 -1.47 -7.26 -25.81
CA LEU A 612 -1.46 -8.66 -25.37
C LEU A 612 -0.30 -9.42 -25.97
N ALA A 613 -0.03 -9.26 -27.27
CA ALA A 613 1.06 -9.94 -27.94
C ALA A 613 2.42 -9.54 -27.36
N ILE A 614 2.64 -8.24 -27.09
CA ILE A 614 3.83 -7.75 -26.38
C ILE A 614 3.91 -8.33 -24.96
N ALA A 615 2.80 -8.45 -24.24
CA ALA A 615 2.80 -9.03 -22.89
C ALA A 615 3.15 -10.53 -22.89
N LEU A 616 2.88 -11.24 -23.98
CA LEU A 616 3.21 -12.66 -24.15
C LEU A 616 4.64 -12.88 -24.65
N GLN A 617 5.13 -12.03 -25.56
CA GLN A 617 6.39 -12.23 -26.27
C GLN A 617 7.52 -11.32 -25.78
N GLY A 618 7.22 -10.08 -25.42
CA GLY A 618 8.23 -9.05 -25.12
C GLY A 618 8.29 -8.63 -23.66
N ARG A 619 7.75 -9.43 -22.73
CA ARG A 619 7.54 -9.01 -21.34
C ARG A 619 8.84 -8.59 -20.65
N ASP A 620 9.91 -9.36 -20.83
CA ASP A 620 11.20 -9.11 -20.20
C ASP A 620 11.91 -7.86 -20.77
N HIS A 621 11.39 -7.33 -21.88
CA HIS A 621 11.87 -6.10 -22.51
C HIS A 621 11.10 -4.85 -22.08
N LEU A 622 10.01 -5.00 -21.32
CA LEU A 622 9.23 -3.89 -20.79
C LEU A 622 9.83 -3.39 -19.48
N ASP A 623 10.00 -2.07 -19.37
CA ASP A 623 10.28 -1.48 -18.06
C ASP A 623 9.01 -1.46 -17.18
N PRO A 624 9.15 -1.30 -15.85
CA PRO A 624 8.02 -1.32 -14.92
C PRO A 624 6.95 -0.27 -15.21
N SER A 625 7.30 0.85 -15.85
CA SER A 625 6.35 1.92 -16.17
C SER A 625 5.43 1.51 -17.32
N HIS A 626 5.95 0.83 -18.35
CA HIS A 626 5.16 0.28 -19.45
C HIS A 626 4.28 -0.89 -18.98
N GLU A 627 4.80 -1.75 -18.09
CA GLU A 627 3.96 -2.79 -17.48
C GLU A 627 2.79 -2.18 -16.69
N GLN A 628 3.04 -1.08 -15.96
CA GLN A 628 1.98 -0.36 -15.24
C GLN A 628 0.97 0.30 -16.19
N GLN A 629 1.42 0.88 -17.32
CA GLN A 629 0.53 1.44 -18.34
C GLN A 629 -0.36 0.36 -18.94
N LEU A 630 0.19 -0.80 -19.29
CA LEU A 630 -0.56 -1.96 -19.75
C LEU A 630 -1.61 -2.41 -18.72
N ARG A 631 -1.23 -2.52 -17.43
CA ARG A 631 -2.17 -2.86 -16.33
C ARG A 631 -3.30 -1.86 -16.20
N ARG A 632 -2.98 -0.57 -16.26
CA ARG A 632 -3.97 0.50 -16.20
C ARG A 632 -4.90 0.43 -17.41
N PHE A 633 -4.36 0.24 -18.62
CA PHE A 633 -5.14 0.12 -19.84
C PHE A 633 -6.15 -1.01 -19.77
N LEU A 634 -5.70 -2.24 -19.46
CA LEU A 634 -6.57 -3.42 -19.38
C LEU A 634 -7.62 -3.30 -18.27
N ARG A 635 -7.27 -2.72 -17.13
CA ARG A 635 -8.22 -2.49 -16.03
C ARG A 635 -9.25 -1.42 -16.38
N ASP A 636 -8.80 -0.27 -16.83
CA ASP A 636 -9.67 0.90 -16.98
C ASP A 636 -10.58 0.76 -18.22
N ARG A 637 -10.11 0.12 -19.31
CA ARG A 637 -10.90 -0.10 -20.54
C ARG A 637 -11.70 -1.40 -20.53
N HIS A 638 -11.19 -2.46 -19.90
CA HIS A 638 -11.79 -3.81 -20.01
C HIS A 638 -12.23 -4.44 -18.69
N GLY A 639 -11.93 -3.81 -17.55
CA GLY A 639 -12.29 -4.29 -16.22
C GLY A 639 -11.41 -5.42 -15.68
N LEU A 640 -10.35 -5.81 -16.41
CA LEU A 640 -9.45 -6.89 -15.99
C LEU A 640 -8.53 -6.40 -14.86
N ARG A 641 -8.64 -7.00 -13.67
CA ARG A 641 -7.88 -6.54 -12.49
C ARG A 641 -6.49 -7.17 -12.40
N SER A 642 -6.29 -8.34 -13.01
CA SER A 642 -5.02 -9.09 -12.96
C SER A 642 -4.51 -9.53 -14.34
N ILE A 643 -3.39 -8.94 -14.78
CA ILE A 643 -2.68 -9.38 -15.99
C ILE A 643 -2.08 -10.79 -15.83
N ALA A 644 -1.77 -11.21 -14.60
CA ALA A 644 -1.18 -12.53 -14.37
C ALA A 644 -2.06 -13.70 -14.84
N ILE A 645 -3.35 -13.45 -15.10
CA ILE A 645 -4.26 -14.42 -15.71
C ILE A 645 -3.90 -14.68 -17.18
N LEU A 646 -3.41 -13.67 -17.90
CA LEU A 646 -3.08 -13.75 -19.33
C LEU A 646 -1.74 -14.45 -19.58
N VAL A 647 -0.83 -14.42 -18.60
CA VAL A 647 0.57 -14.88 -18.74
C VAL A 647 0.77 -16.29 -18.16
N ARG A 648 -0.26 -16.87 -17.54
CA ARG A 648 -0.27 -18.24 -17.01
C ARG A 648 -0.97 -19.18 -17.98
#